data_AF-A0A9P9GLX8-F1
#
_entry.id   AF-A0A9P9GLX8-F1
#
_cell.length_a   1.000
_cell.length_b   1.000
_cell.length_c   1.000
_cell.angle_alpha   90.00
_cell.angle_beta   90.00
_cell.angle_gamma   90.00
#
_symmetry.space_group_name_H-M   'P 1'
#
loop_
_entity.id
_entity.type
_entity.pdbx_description
1 polymer ?
#
loop_
_entity_poly.entity_id
_entity_poly.type
_entity_poly.pdbx_seq_one_letter_code
_entity_poly.pdbx_strand_id
1 'polypeptide(L)'
;MSPVQVGFVGLGAMGLGMACNLLKKKEYSVKGYDVFPPSAARFAAQGGHTSQTPKQAAEGSQFLIIMAANVQQVEEILFRQGDGALGGLPTGAIILICSTIPPAFYDSIANRLSEAGRPDVLLVDCPVSGGTKRAAEGTLTIFASGSPEDLKRSDQLLKSMSETLFTIEGGIGAASKIKMVNQLLVGIHIAVAAEAMGLAAKAGLNTREVYNVIITAAGNSWAFENRVPHMLDGDWNPLSALDIFVKDMGIVMSTARTLQFHLPLASTAEQLYISGSGQGYGTEDDAGLVRVFLPESPDAVKAQASQTVDREVLTPSTTPLEISSIGMIGLGAMGQGMASSLVRAGFKVRGYDVFSQAVDKFAANGADAIPTASPADAAKGADVLVLMVQNAQQAEDVLFGSGAATESLPDNSIVVLCSTVPPSFVRKLELRLSGLERGIILVDAPVSGGVVRAANGTLTIIASGDDSTIDKINGPLAAMTGVPENLHRLQGGVGAASSVKMINQLLAGSHIAAAAEAMAFAARLGLDTRRVFELLGHAAAWSWMLENRVPQMLDADWTPHSALAIFVKDLWIVLDEAKRLGYFAPMSCAAHNLYLSGAAHGWAKESDAGIVRLWELTGISVAPSARGGDRSEECPPGRLPALETINALPPALPDSVIETVQSVVHNRQVPVLVVLDDDPTGTQTCHGINVLTVWDVDTIQQEFSMNPTGFFILTNSRALPSGEARALVTEICQNVRIAAEKSQKAFEVVLRGDSTLRGHLPEEPEAAEEALGRFDGWIVAPFFFQGGRYTIDDVHYIEEDGVLVPVSQTPFAQDATFGYKNANLRQYVMEKCGGRFDESCFISITLEDIRLGGPAGVAKKLLSVETSVNRVFIVNAAAESDMHVFVAGLLDAEKSGRRYLYRTAAAFVSSRLGLKGIQPLTLKDLGVLTDTRNSPGGLIVAGSYVPKTTAQLAVLRERRGDKIAVIELDVGELITSAEVADAVVKAAAEQASAKIAEGHDVLVMTSRSLVKGIDALGSLRIGSRVAKALVQLVEAIDMRPRYIIAKGGITSSDAATKGLKMRRAKILGQAAPGVPLWRCDEETSRHRGVPYVVFPGNVGSDQTLADVVEAWSAVGSA
;
A
#
# COMPACT_ATOMS: atom_id res chain seq x y z
N MET A 1 -25.64 11.00 -40.32
CA MET A 1 -25.71 9.53 -40.43
C MET A 1 -27.12 9.09 -40.05
N SER A 2 -27.65 8.02 -40.64
CA SER A 2 -28.91 7.42 -40.20
C SER A 2 -28.76 6.87 -38.78
N PRO A 3 -29.78 7.02 -37.90
CA PRO A 3 -29.70 6.50 -36.54
C PRO A 3 -29.56 4.97 -36.53
N VAL A 4 -28.73 4.46 -35.62
CA VAL A 4 -28.51 3.04 -35.38
C VAL A 4 -29.81 2.43 -34.86
N GLN A 5 -30.28 1.37 -35.52
CA GLN A 5 -31.51 0.67 -35.16
C GLN A 5 -31.23 -0.32 -34.02
N VAL A 6 -31.96 -0.18 -32.91
CA VAL A 6 -31.83 -1.00 -31.70
C VAL A 6 -33.18 -1.64 -31.37
N GLY A 7 -33.19 -2.97 -31.29
CA GLY A 7 -34.30 -3.72 -30.73
C GLY A 7 -34.12 -3.83 -29.22
N PHE A 8 -35.18 -3.64 -28.44
CA PHE A 8 -35.14 -3.73 -26.99
C PHE A 8 -36.27 -4.65 -26.51
N VAL A 9 -35.93 -5.79 -25.93
CA VAL A 9 -36.90 -6.76 -25.41
C VAL A 9 -36.76 -6.90 -23.90
N GLY A 10 -37.86 -6.62 -23.20
CA GLY A 10 -37.93 -6.58 -21.74
C GLY A 10 -37.89 -5.14 -21.21
N LEU A 11 -39.03 -4.44 -21.28
CA LEU A 11 -39.27 -3.09 -20.74
C LEU A 11 -39.77 -3.14 -19.28
N GLY A 12 -39.26 -4.08 -18.49
CA GLY A 12 -39.56 -4.19 -17.05
C GLY A 12 -38.99 -3.03 -16.24
N ALA A 13 -38.84 -3.25 -14.93
CA ALA A 13 -38.43 -2.20 -13.97
C ALA A 13 -37.15 -1.45 -14.39
N MET A 14 -36.11 -2.17 -14.82
CA MET A 14 -34.87 -1.56 -15.33
C MET A 14 -34.91 -1.30 -16.84
N GLY A 15 -35.42 -2.25 -17.62
CA GLY A 15 -35.35 -2.20 -19.08
C GLY A 15 -36.10 -1.01 -19.69
N LEU A 16 -37.22 -0.59 -19.08
CA LEU A 16 -37.91 0.64 -19.50
C LEU A 16 -37.00 1.87 -19.38
N GLY A 17 -36.29 2.00 -18.25
CA GLY A 17 -35.35 3.10 -18.01
C GLY A 17 -34.22 3.12 -19.04
N MET A 18 -33.63 1.96 -19.31
CA MET A 18 -32.55 1.80 -20.30
C MET A 18 -33.02 2.19 -21.71
N ALA A 19 -34.18 1.67 -22.14
CA ALA A 19 -34.74 1.93 -23.46
C ALA A 19 -35.10 3.42 -23.62
N CYS A 20 -35.73 4.04 -22.62
CA CYS A 20 -36.04 5.47 -22.62
C CYS A 20 -34.78 6.35 -22.62
N ASN A 21 -33.72 5.93 -21.94
CA ASN A 21 -32.45 6.66 -21.98
C ASN A 21 -31.84 6.66 -23.39
N LEU A 22 -31.91 5.53 -24.11
CA LEU A 22 -31.47 5.46 -25.51
C LEU A 22 -32.32 6.34 -26.43
N LEU A 23 -33.64 6.48 -26.21
CA LEU A 23 -34.50 7.38 -26.99
C LEU A 23 -34.09 8.86 -26.92
N LYS A 24 -33.47 9.29 -25.81
CA LYS A 24 -33.00 10.67 -25.63
C LYS A 24 -31.81 11.00 -26.55
N LYS A 25 -31.17 9.98 -27.13
CA LYS A 25 -29.94 10.09 -27.93
C LYS A 25 -30.27 10.02 -29.42
N LYS A 26 -29.93 11.06 -30.17
CA LYS A 26 -30.29 11.21 -31.60
C LYS A 26 -29.61 10.15 -32.49
N GLU A 27 -28.58 9.49 -31.96
CA GLU A 27 -27.84 8.44 -32.62
C GLU A 27 -28.61 7.11 -32.72
N TYR A 28 -29.66 6.92 -31.92
CA TYR A 28 -30.38 5.64 -31.83
C TYR A 28 -31.86 5.76 -32.22
N SER A 29 -32.39 4.68 -32.79
CA SER A 29 -33.81 4.47 -33.00
C SER A 29 -34.19 3.15 -32.33
N VAL A 30 -35.08 3.20 -31.33
CA VAL A 30 -35.36 2.06 -30.45
C VAL A 30 -36.76 1.49 -30.72
N LYS A 31 -36.83 0.19 -31.01
CA LYS A 31 -38.07 -0.59 -31.09
C LYS A 31 -38.19 -1.49 -29.85
N GLY A 32 -39.23 -1.29 -29.06
CA GLY A 32 -39.42 -1.96 -27.77
C GLY A 32 -40.51 -3.04 -27.79
N TYR A 33 -40.28 -4.14 -27.11
CA TYR A 33 -41.29 -5.16 -26.80
C TYR A 33 -41.23 -5.58 -25.32
N ASP A 34 -42.40 -5.81 -24.72
CA ASP A 34 -42.54 -6.44 -23.42
C ASP A 34 -43.80 -7.32 -23.40
N VAL A 35 -43.74 -8.42 -22.65
CA VAL A 35 -44.88 -9.33 -22.47
C VAL A 35 -45.99 -8.72 -21.60
N PHE A 36 -45.67 -7.68 -20.81
CA PHE A 36 -46.57 -6.93 -19.97
C PHE A 36 -47.01 -5.64 -20.68
N PRO A 37 -48.27 -5.58 -21.19
CA PRO A 37 -48.74 -4.45 -21.99
C PRO A 37 -48.60 -3.06 -21.35
N PRO A 38 -48.77 -2.88 -20.02
CA PRO A 38 -48.55 -1.58 -19.39
C PRO A 38 -47.12 -1.06 -19.53
N SER A 39 -46.10 -1.92 -19.54
CA SER A 39 -44.70 -1.50 -19.77
C SER A 39 -44.50 -0.97 -21.19
N ALA A 40 -45.05 -1.65 -22.19
CA ALA A 40 -45.01 -1.20 -23.57
C ALA A 40 -45.76 0.14 -23.75
N ALA A 41 -46.92 0.30 -23.12
CA ALA A 41 -47.67 1.57 -23.15
C ALA A 41 -46.87 2.73 -22.53
N ARG A 42 -46.17 2.49 -21.41
CA ARG A 42 -45.28 3.50 -20.79
C ARG A 42 -44.11 3.87 -21.69
N PHE A 43 -43.53 2.91 -22.41
CA PHE A 43 -42.47 3.17 -23.39
C PHE A 43 -42.98 3.99 -24.59
N ALA A 44 -44.15 3.66 -25.12
CA ALA A 44 -44.79 4.44 -26.18
C ALA A 44 -45.06 5.89 -25.76
N ALA A 45 -45.51 6.10 -24.51
CA ALA A 45 -45.74 7.44 -23.96
C ALA A 45 -44.46 8.29 -23.86
N GLN A 46 -43.27 7.67 -23.84
CA GLN A 46 -41.96 8.35 -23.87
C GLN A 46 -41.43 8.57 -25.30
N GLY A 47 -42.25 8.30 -26.32
CA GLY A 47 -41.88 8.44 -27.73
C GLY A 47 -41.22 7.20 -28.35
N GLY A 48 -41.24 6.06 -27.67
CA GLY A 48 -40.70 4.80 -28.17
C GLY A 48 -41.61 4.11 -29.19
N HIS A 49 -41.04 3.39 -30.15
CA HIS A 49 -41.80 2.56 -31.08
C HIS A 49 -42.04 1.19 -30.46
N THR A 50 -43.30 0.78 -30.28
CA THR A 50 -43.63 -0.53 -29.72
C THR A 50 -43.83 -1.58 -30.81
N SER A 51 -43.53 -2.83 -30.47
CA SER A 51 -43.75 -4.01 -31.32
C SER A 51 -44.71 -4.99 -30.64
N GLN A 52 -45.35 -5.89 -31.41
CA GLN A 52 -46.27 -6.90 -30.87
C GLN A 52 -45.58 -8.23 -30.54
N THR A 53 -44.39 -8.47 -31.10
CA THR A 53 -43.59 -9.68 -30.87
C THR A 53 -42.10 -9.35 -30.75
N PRO A 54 -41.29 -10.22 -30.11
CA PRO A 54 -39.83 -10.07 -30.09
C PRO A 54 -39.22 -10.01 -31.49
N LYS A 55 -39.74 -10.80 -32.44
CA LYS A 55 -39.35 -10.76 -33.86
C LYS A 55 -39.48 -9.36 -34.46
N GLN A 56 -40.63 -8.71 -34.28
CA GLN A 56 -40.87 -7.36 -34.81
C GLN A 56 -39.95 -6.30 -34.18
N ALA A 57 -39.58 -6.46 -32.90
CA ALA A 57 -38.61 -5.57 -32.25
C ALA A 57 -37.19 -5.77 -32.81
N ALA A 58 -36.85 -6.99 -33.21
CA ALA A 58 -35.55 -7.33 -33.80
C ALA A 58 -35.43 -6.96 -35.30
N GLU A 59 -36.54 -6.81 -36.02
CA GLU A 59 -36.55 -6.53 -37.46
C GLU A 59 -35.79 -5.24 -37.83
N GLY A 60 -34.70 -5.42 -38.59
CA GLY A 60 -33.82 -4.34 -39.05
C GLY A 60 -32.89 -3.76 -37.99
N SER A 61 -32.88 -4.31 -36.77
CA SER A 61 -32.07 -3.85 -35.65
C SER A 61 -30.66 -4.42 -35.74
N GLN A 62 -29.64 -3.55 -35.73
CA GLN A 62 -28.23 -3.98 -35.71
C GLN A 62 -27.83 -4.55 -34.36
N PHE A 63 -28.48 -4.06 -33.30
CA PHE A 63 -28.30 -4.50 -31.93
C PHE A 63 -29.65 -4.92 -31.34
N LEU A 64 -29.69 -6.05 -30.65
CA LEU A 64 -30.84 -6.50 -29.87
C LEU A 64 -30.44 -6.56 -28.40
N ILE A 65 -31.03 -5.70 -27.58
CA ILE A 65 -30.84 -5.71 -26.12
C ILE A 65 -31.94 -6.57 -25.50
N ILE A 66 -31.54 -7.50 -24.63
CA ILE A 66 -32.44 -8.37 -23.88
C ILE A 66 -32.26 -8.09 -22.39
N MET A 67 -33.36 -7.72 -21.72
CA MET A 67 -33.42 -7.51 -20.28
C MET A 67 -34.59 -8.31 -19.68
N ALA A 68 -34.30 -9.55 -19.31
CA ALA A 68 -35.27 -10.54 -18.86
C ALA A 68 -35.02 -10.98 -17.41
N ALA A 69 -36.03 -11.55 -16.77
CA ALA A 69 -35.93 -11.99 -15.38
C ALA A 69 -35.12 -13.29 -15.24
N ASN A 70 -35.26 -14.25 -16.16
CA ASN A 70 -34.65 -15.58 -16.06
C ASN A 70 -34.28 -16.18 -17.44
N VAL A 71 -33.61 -17.34 -17.41
CA VAL A 71 -33.15 -18.04 -18.63
C VAL A 71 -34.30 -18.48 -19.54
N GLN A 72 -35.43 -18.92 -18.97
CA GLN A 72 -36.60 -19.36 -19.74
C GLN A 72 -37.16 -18.21 -20.58
N GLN A 73 -37.20 -17.00 -20.03
CA GLN A 73 -37.62 -15.82 -20.78
C GLN A 73 -36.63 -15.47 -21.89
N VAL A 74 -35.31 -15.51 -21.64
CA VAL A 74 -34.31 -15.27 -22.69
C VAL A 74 -34.46 -16.28 -23.83
N GLU A 75 -34.69 -17.55 -23.49
CA GLU A 75 -34.95 -18.64 -24.43
C GLU A 75 -36.21 -18.40 -25.27
N GLU A 76 -37.33 -18.05 -24.65
CA GLU A 76 -38.56 -17.71 -25.36
C GLU A 76 -38.41 -16.47 -26.24
N ILE A 77 -37.75 -15.43 -25.75
CA ILE A 77 -37.50 -14.19 -26.49
C ILE A 77 -36.73 -14.49 -27.77
N LEU A 78 -35.70 -15.31 -27.71
CA LEU A 78 -34.83 -15.59 -28.86
C LEU A 78 -35.45 -16.60 -29.82
N PHE A 79 -36.01 -17.70 -29.32
CA PHE A 79 -36.23 -18.91 -30.10
C PHE A 79 -37.68 -19.41 -30.16
N ARG A 80 -38.67 -18.67 -29.63
CA ARG A 80 -40.09 -19.04 -29.78
C ARG A 80 -40.43 -19.23 -31.27
N GLN A 81 -41.06 -20.35 -31.62
CA GLN A 81 -41.44 -20.61 -33.02
C GLN A 81 -42.39 -19.52 -33.53
N GLY A 82 -42.15 -19.05 -34.76
CA GLY A 82 -42.94 -17.99 -35.41
C GLY A 82 -42.55 -16.56 -34.99
N ASP A 83 -42.44 -16.32 -33.68
CA ASP A 83 -42.38 -14.97 -33.08
C ASP A 83 -41.07 -14.63 -32.36
N GLY A 84 -40.11 -15.56 -32.27
CA GLY A 84 -38.81 -15.35 -31.63
C GLY A 84 -37.95 -14.31 -32.36
N ALA A 85 -37.18 -13.54 -31.59
CA ALA A 85 -36.35 -12.44 -32.06
C ALA A 85 -35.35 -12.85 -33.14
N LEU A 86 -34.82 -14.08 -33.07
CA LEU A 86 -33.86 -14.59 -34.04
C LEU A 86 -34.36 -14.52 -35.49
N GLY A 87 -35.64 -14.76 -35.71
CA GLY A 87 -36.26 -14.73 -37.04
C GLY A 87 -36.38 -13.33 -37.64
N GLY A 88 -36.14 -12.26 -36.87
CA GLY A 88 -36.16 -10.87 -37.32
C GLY A 88 -34.77 -10.22 -37.46
N LEU A 89 -33.73 -10.83 -36.89
CA LEU A 89 -32.39 -10.24 -36.86
C LEU A 89 -31.72 -10.22 -38.25
N PRO A 90 -31.16 -9.08 -38.70
CA PRO A 90 -30.40 -9.01 -39.94
C PRO A 90 -29.07 -9.75 -39.84
N THR A 91 -28.39 -9.95 -40.98
CA THR A 91 -27.07 -10.60 -41.00
C THR A 91 -26.05 -9.81 -40.20
N GLY A 92 -25.29 -10.47 -39.33
CA GLY A 92 -24.24 -9.83 -38.54
C GLY A 92 -24.73 -9.01 -37.34
N ALA A 93 -26.01 -9.13 -36.96
CA ALA A 93 -26.56 -8.46 -35.78
C ALA A 93 -25.92 -8.94 -34.48
N ILE A 94 -25.87 -8.07 -33.47
CA ILE A 94 -25.30 -8.38 -32.15
C ILE A 94 -26.43 -8.44 -31.10
N ILE A 95 -26.51 -9.56 -30.37
CA ILE A 95 -27.39 -9.73 -29.21
C ILE A 95 -26.61 -9.33 -27.94
N LEU A 96 -27.15 -8.38 -27.19
CA LEU A 96 -26.64 -7.89 -25.91
C LEU A 96 -27.53 -8.42 -24.80
N ILE A 97 -27.02 -9.36 -24.00
CA ILE A 97 -27.77 -9.93 -22.89
C ILE A 97 -27.41 -9.15 -21.61
N CYS A 98 -28.33 -8.30 -21.17
CA CYS A 98 -28.18 -7.47 -19.98
C CYS A 98 -28.70 -8.13 -18.68
N SER A 99 -29.31 -9.31 -18.82
CA SER A 99 -29.88 -10.11 -17.74
C SER A 99 -28.80 -10.83 -16.93
N THR A 100 -29.03 -11.02 -15.62
CA THR A 100 -28.25 -11.98 -14.83
C THR A 100 -28.71 -13.41 -15.15
N ILE A 101 -27.87 -14.17 -15.86
CA ILE A 101 -28.10 -15.58 -16.23
C ILE A 101 -26.87 -16.44 -15.90
N PRO A 102 -27.00 -17.78 -15.77
CA PRO A 102 -25.85 -18.66 -15.56
C PRO A 102 -24.85 -18.58 -16.73
N PRO A 103 -23.53 -18.52 -16.48
CA PRO A 103 -22.51 -18.46 -17.53
C PRO A 103 -22.61 -19.59 -18.56
N ALA A 104 -22.91 -20.82 -18.12
CA ALA A 104 -23.07 -21.98 -19.00
C ALA A 104 -24.26 -21.87 -19.98
N PHE A 105 -25.20 -20.94 -19.74
CA PHE A 105 -26.34 -20.75 -20.63
C PHE A 105 -25.93 -20.07 -21.95
N TYR A 106 -24.84 -19.31 -21.98
CA TYR A 106 -24.33 -18.70 -23.21
C TYR A 106 -23.91 -19.75 -24.25
N ASP A 107 -23.32 -20.87 -23.82
CA ASP A 107 -22.98 -21.99 -24.69
C ASP A 107 -24.24 -22.59 -25.35
N SER A 108 -25.33 -22.71 -24.58
CA SER A 108 -26.62 -23.17 -25.11
C SER A 108 -27.17 -22.23 -26.18
N ILE A 109 -27.09 -20.91 -25.97
CA ILE A 109 -27.54 -19.93 -26.97
C ILE A 109 -26.68 -20.04 -28.24
N ALA A 110 -25.35 -20.11 -28.12
CA ALA A 110 -24.44 -20.22 -29.27
C ALA A 110 -24.70 -21.49 -30.09
N ASN A 111 -24.92 -22.63 -29.43
CA ASN A 111 -25.27 -23.90 -30.09
C ASN A 111 -26.58 -23.77 -30.87
N ARG A 112 -27.61 -23.18 -30.26
CA ARG A 112 -28.92 -23.01 -30.91
C ARG A 112 -28.92 -22.02 -32.05
N LEU A 113 -28.11 -20.96 -31.99
CA LEU A 113 -27.89 -20.07 -33.14
C LEU A 113 -27.28 -20.84 -34.31
N SER A 114 -26.33 -21.73 -34.04
CA SER A 114 -25.70 -22.58 -35.05
C SER A 114 -26.70 -23.59 -35.65
N GLU A 115 -27.50 -24.26 -34.82
CA GLU A 115 -28.56 -25.19 -35.25
C GLU A 115 -29.65 -24.50 -36.09
N ALA A 116 -29.97 -23.24 -35.77
CA ALA A 116 -30.88 -22.41 -36.54
C ALA A 116 -30.28 -21.86 -37.85
N GLY A 117 -29.03 -22.20 -38.18
CA GLY A 117 -28.34 -21.74 -39.38
C GLY A 117 -27.97 -20.26 -39.34
N ARG A 118 -27.78 -19.68 -38.14
CA ARG A 118 -27.47 -18.26 -37.90
C ARG A 118 -26.14 -18.06 -37.14
N PRO A 119 -25.01 -18.65 -37.57
CA PRO A 119 -23.70 -18.41 -36.94
C PRO A 119 -23.22 -16.96 -37.13
N ASP A 120 -23.87 -16.19 -38.01
CA ASP A 120 -23.60 -14.78 -38.26
C ASP A 120 -24.13 -13.85 -37.15
N VAL A 121 -25.03 -14.33 -36.29
CA VAL A 121 -25.56 -13.55 -35.16
C VAL A 121 -24.61 -13.67 -33.99
N LEU A 122 -24.15 -12.52 -33.52
CA LEU A 122 -23.07 -12.42 -32.54
C LEU A 122 -23.66 -12.16 -31.15
N LEU A 123 -22.89 -12.47 -30.11
CA LEU A 123 -23.35 -12.34 -28.72
C LEU A 123 -22.35 -11.56 -27.88
N VAL A 124 -22.91 -10.69 -27.03
CA VAL A 124 -22.19 -10.00 -25.96
C VAL A 124 -22.90 -10.30 -24.63
N ASP A 125 -22.15 -10.86 -23.69
CA ASP A 125 -22.55 -11.06 -22.29
C ASP A 125 -22.33 -9.74 -21.55
N CYS A 126 -23.40 -9.00 -21.24
CA CYS A 126 -23.31 -7.65 -20.69
C CYS A 126 -24.22 -7.37 -19.46
N PRO A 127 -24.19 -8.18 -18.39
CA PRO A 127 -25.03 -8.00 -17.22
C PRO A 127 -24.80 -6.65 -16.55
N VAL A 128 -25.88 -6.10 -15.99
CA VAL A 128 -25.89 -4.72 -15.48
C VAL A 128 -26.02 -4.64 -13.95
N SER A 129 -25.62 -3.51 -13.39
CA SER A 129 -25.78 -3.14 -11.98
C SER A 129 -26.13 -1.65 -11.83
N GLY A 130 -26.89 -1.31 -10.78
CA GLY A 130 -27.25 0.09 -10.48
C GLY A 130 -28.75 0.36 -10.26
N GLY A 131 -29.62 -0.63 -10.49
CA GLY A 131 -31.05 -0.52 -10.24
C GLY A 131 -31.80 0.40 -11.22
N THR A 132 -33.09 0.63 -10.95
CA THR A 132 -34.03 1.34 -11.84
C THR A 132 -33.66 2.81 -12.06
N LYS A 133 -33.16 3.49 -11.02
CA LYS A 133 -32.74 4.90 -11.09
C LYS A 133 -31.57 5.09 -12.05
N ARG A 134 -30.46 4.38 -11.85
CA ARG A 134 -29.28 4.48 -12.73
C ARG A 134 -29.58 4.02 -14.15
N ALA A 135 -30.49 3.06 -14.33
CA ALA A 135 -30.98 2.67 -15.66
C ALA A 135 -31.66 3.83 -16.41
N ALA A 136 -32.52 4.60 -15.73
CA ALA A 136 -33.20 5.74 -16.33
C ALA A 136 -32.29 6.95 -16.60
N GLU A 137 -31.23 7.09 -15.80
CA GLU A 137 -30.20 8.13 -15.92
C GLU A 137 -29.10 7.77 -16.93
N GLY A 138 -29.01 6.51 -17.36
CA GLY A 138 -27.94 6.04 -18.25
C GLY A 138 -26.59 5.91 -17.56
N THR A 139 -26.59 5.75 -16.23
CA THR A 139 -25.40 5.72 -15.38
C THR A 139 -25.13 4.33 -14.81
N LEU A 140 -25.58 3.27 -15.48
CA LEU A 140 -25.37 1.90 -15.01
C LEU A 140 -23.88 1.54 -14.94
N THR A 141 -23.59 0.53 -14.13
CA THR A 141 -22.34 -0.24 -14.25
C THR A 141 -22.64 -1.47 -15.12
N ILE A 142 -21.87 -1.66 -16.19
CA ILE A 142 -22.01 -2.80 -17.10
C ILE A 142 -20.72 -3.60 -17.10
N PHE A 143 -20.80 -4.90 -16.88
CA PHE A 143 -19.71 -5.85 -17.12
C PHE A 143 -19.95 -6.45 -18.50
N ALA A 144 -19.02 -6.32 -19.44
CA ALA A 144 -19.18 -6.78 -20.82
C ALA A 144 -18.07 -7.77 -21.20
N SER A 145 -18.45 -8.91 -21.76
CA SER A 145 -17.53 -9.91 -22.30
C SER A 145 -18.05 -10.48 -23.62
N GLY A 146 -17.13 -10.90 -24.48
CA GLY A 146 -17.40 -11.30 -25.86
C GLY A 146 -16.11 -11.29 -26.67
N SER A 147 -16.20 -11.46 -28.00
CA SER A 147 -15.01 -11.29 -28.83
C SER A 147 -14.57 -9.82 -28.84
N PRO A 148 -13.26 -9.52 -29.00
CA PRO A 148 -12.77 -8.13 -29.08
C PRO A 148 -13.45 -7.32 -30.19
N GLU A 149 -13.81 -7.97 -31.29
CA GLU A 149 -14.52 -7.33 -32.41
C GLU A 149 -15.96 -6.96 -32.04
N ASP A 150 -16.70 -7.87 -31.40
CA ASP A 150 -18.09 -7.65 -30.99
C ASP A 150 -18.18 -6.57 -29.91
N LEU A 151 -17.24 -6.58 -28.96
CA LEU A 151 -17.11 -5.56 -27.94
C LEU A 151 -16.81 -4.19 -28.55
N LYS A 152 -15.88 -4.12 -29.51
CA LYS A 152 -15.58 -2.86 -30.22
C LYS A 152 -16.79 -2.33 -30.98
N ARG A 153 -17.56 -3.21 -31.62
CA ARG A 153 -18.78 -2.84 -32.36
C ARG A 153 -19.90 -2.36 -31.43
N SER A 154 -19.98 -2.89 -30.21
CA SER A 154 -21.01 -2.53 -29.22
C SER A 154 -20.59 -1.43 -28.25
N ASP A 155 -19.31 -1.05 -28.21
CA ASP A 155 -18.72 -0.13 -27.22
C ASP A 155 -19.49 1.20 -27.08
N GLN A 156 -19.82 1.86 -28.20
CA GLN A 156 -20.55 3.13 -28.16
C GLN A 156 -21.96 2.98 -27.58
N LEU A 157 -22.66 1.89 -27.89
CA LEU A 157 -24.00 1.60 -27.39
C LEU A 157 -23.97 1.27 -25.90
N LEU A 158 -23.01 0.44 -25.47
CA LEU A 158 -22.81 0.09 -24.07
C LEU A 158 -22.47 1.33 -23.23
N LYS A 159 -21.49 2.15 -23.66
CA LYS A 159 -21.17 3.45 -23.05
C LYS A 159 -22.36 4.40 -23.00
N SER A 160 -23.31 4.24 -23.93
CA SER A 160 -24.50 5.07 -23.93
C SER A 160 -25.51 4.71 -22.83
N MET A 161 -25.39 3.55 -22.21
CA MET A 161 -26.25 3.09 -21.11
C MET A 161 -25.53 3.07 -19.77
N SER A 162 -24.23 3.34 -19.75
CA SER A 162 -23.37 3.17 -18.57
C SER A 162 -22.55 4.41 -18.24
N GLU A 163 -22.36 4.67 -16.96
CA GLU A 163 -21.28 5.53 -16.47
C GLU A 163 -19.97 4.73 -16.35
N THR A 164 -20.08 3.45 -15.98
CA THR A 164 -18.94 2.55 -15.81
C THR A 164 -19.11 1.33 -16.70
N LEU A 165 -18.21 1.15 -17.66
CA LEU A 165 -18.17 -0.02 -18.53
C LEU A 165 -16.87 -0.80 -18.26
N PHE A 166 -17.01 -2.04 -17.78
CA PHE A 166 -15.90 -2.94 -17.56
C PHE A 166 -15.88 -4.01 -18.64
N THR A 167 -14.80 -4.05 -19.42
CA THR A 167 -14.55 -5.18 -20.32
C THR A 167 -13.88 -6.30 -19.52
N ILE A 168 -14.49 -7.49 -19.56
CA ILE A 168 -14.05 -8.68 -18.84
C ILE A 168 -13.45 -9.66 -19.85
N GLU A 169 -12.19 -10.02 -19.61
CA GLU A 169 -11.49 -11.03 -20.41
C GLU A 169 -11.97 -12.45 -20.07
N GLY A 170 -11.68 -13.41 -20.96
CA GLY A 170 -12.12 -14.81 -20.80
C GLY A 170 -13.28 -15.23 -21.71
N GLY A 171 -13.65 -14.39 -22.68
CA GLY A 171 -14.68 -14.70 -23.67
C GLY A 171 -16.10 -14.62 -23.11
N ILE A 172 -17.06 -15.17 -23.86
CA ILE A 172 -18.47 -15.09 -23.49
C ILE A 172 -18.75 -15.83 -22.17
N GLY A 173 -19.59 -15.25 -21.31
CA GLY A 173 -19.92 -15.78 -19.99
C GLY A 173 -19.00 -15.29 -18.87
N ALA A 174 -17.85 -14.66 -19.19
CA ALA A 174 -16.93 -14.16 -18.17
C ALA A 174 -17.52 -12.98 -17.37
N ALA A 175 -18.25 -12.08 -18.02
CA ALA A 175 -18.94 -11.00 -17.32
C ALA A 175 -20.05 -11.53 -16.40
N SER A 176 -20.77 -12.57 -16.82
CA SER A 176 -21.74 -13.28 -15.98
C SER A 176 -21.09 -14.00 -14.79
N LYS A 177 -19.87 -14.53 -14.92
CA LYS A 177 -19.11 -15.06 -13.77
C LYS A 177 -18.78 -13.96 -12.76
N ILE A 178 -18.30 -12.79 -13.20
CA ILE A 178 -18.05 -11.64 -12.32
C ILE A 178 -19.35 -11.19 -11.64
N LYS A 179 -20.43 -11.06 -12.41
CA LYS A 179 -21.74 -10.68 -11.88
C LYS A 179 -22.23 -11.68 -10.83
N MET A 180 -21.97 -12.97 -11.00
CA MET A 180 -22.34 -14.01 -10.04
C MET A 180 -21.56 -13.86 -8.72
N VAL A 181 -20.25 -13.58 -8.75
CA VAL A 181 -19.47 -13.28 -7.54
C VAL A 181 -20.00 -12.00 -6.86
N ASN A 182 -20.35 -10.98 -7.66
CA ASN A 182 -21.01 -9.78 -7.13
C ASN A 182 -22.33 -10.12 -6.42
N GLN A 183 -23.22 -10.90 -7.06
CA GLN A 183 -24.52 -11.23 -6.47
C GLN A 183 -24.40 -12.13 -5.23
N LEU A 184 -23.39 -13.01 -5.17
CA LEU A 184 -23.05 -13.78 -3.97
C LEU A 184 -22.79 -12.81 -2.79
N LEU A 185 -21.92 -11.82 -2.98
CA LEU A 185 -21.60 -10.86 -1.92
C LEU A 185 -22.79 -9.99 -1.55
N VAL A 186 -23.51 -9.44 -2.53
CA VAL A 186 -24.68 -8.59 -2.27
C VAL A 186 -25.75 -9.36 -1.50
N GLY A 187 -26.06 -10.60 -1.89
CA GLY A 187 -27.05 -11.43 -1.20
C GLY A 187 -26.64 -11.75 0.24
N ILE A 188 -25.36 -12.09 0.46
CA ILE A 188 -24.85 -12.30 1.82
C ILE A 188 -24.93 -10.99 2.63
N HIS A 189 -24.49 -9.86 2.09
CA HIS A 189 -24.46 -8.59 2.81
C HIS A 189 -25.87 -8.11 3.20
N ILE A 190 -26.88 -8.28 2.35
CA ILE A 190 -28.27 -7.95 2.69
C ILE A 190 -28.78 -8.88 3.80
N ALA A 191 -28.54 -10.19 3.71
CA ALA A 191 -28.94 -11.15 4.73
C ALA A 191 -28.28 -10.86 6.10
N VAL A 192 -26.98 -10.53 6.10
CA VAL A 192 -26.24 -10.15 7.30
C VAL A 192 -26.76 -8.82 7.86
N ALA A 193 -27.07 -7.83 7.02
CA ALA A 193 -27.68 -6.57 7.46
C ALA A 193 -29.06 -6.78 8.11
N ALA A 194 -29.88 -7.66 7.53
CA ALA A 194 -31.17 -8.05 8.09
C ALA A 194 -31.03 -8.75 9.46
N GLU A 195 -30.11 -9.71 9.60
CA GLU A 195 -29.81 -10.37 10.88
C GLU A 195 -29.28 -9.38 11.92
N ALA A 196 -28.38 -8.48 11.51
CA ALA A 196 -27.81 -7.45 12.38
C ALA A 196 -28.88 -6.49 12.92
N MET A 197 -29.73 -5.95 12.05
CA MET A 197 -30.77 -5.00 12.45
C MET A 197 -31.91 -5.67 13.23
N GLY A 198 -32.24 -6.92 12.91
CA GLY A 198 -33.19 -7.69 13.69
C GLY A 198 -32.66 -7.98 15.10
N LEU A 199 -31.38 -8.35 15.24
CA LEU A 199 -30.75 -8.56 16.54
C LEU A 199 -30.68 -7.25 17.34
N ALA A 200 -30.34 -6.14 16.69
CA ALA A 200 -30.34 -4.82 17.32
C ALA A 200 -31.72 -4.45 17.89
N ALA A 201 -32.78 -4.64 17.09
CA ALA A 201 -34.15 -4.39 17.54
C ALA A 201 -34.57 -5.34 18.69
N LYS A 202 -34.22 -6.64 18.60
CA LYS A 202 -34.50 -7.62 19.65
C LYS A 202 -33.74 -7.33 20.95
N ALA A 203 -32.54 -6.77 20.85
CA ALA A 203 -31.75 -6.30 21.98
C ALA A 203 -32.27 -4.99 22.59
N GLY A 204 -33.29 -4.36 21.98
CA GLY A 204 -33.90 -3.11 22.47
C GLY A 204 -33.09 -1.86 22.14
N LEU A 205 -32.20 -1.92 21.15
CA LEU A 205 -31.38 -0.78 20.73
C LEU A 205 -32.17 0.15 19.82
N ASN A 206 -31.87 1.46 19.90
CA ASN A 206 -32.30 2.39 18.88
C ASN A 206 -31.63 2.05 17.55
N THR A 207 -32.42 1.52 16.62
CA THR A 207 -31.94 1.01 15.34
C THR A 207 -31.45 2.12 14.42
N ARG A 208 -31.94 3.37 14.58
CA ARG A 208 -31.42 4.53 13.84
C ARG A 208 -30.02 4.90 14.30
N GLU A 209 -29.76 4.86 15.60
CA GLU A 209 -28.43 5.09 16.16
C GLU A 209 -27.46 3.99 15.75
N VAL A 210 -27.88 2.73 15.79
CA VAL A 210 -27.09 1.59 15.28
C VAL A 210 -26.69 1.85 13.84
N TYR A 211 -27.63 2.22 12.97
CA TYR A 211 -27.34 2.57 11.58
C TYR A 211 -26.29 3.68 11.47
N ASN A 212 -26.50 4.78 12.19
CA ASN A 212 -25.62 5.95 12.16
C ASN A 212 -24.17 5.65 12.62
N VAL A 213 -24.00 4.70 13.55
CA VAL A 213 -22.67 4.26 14.02
C VAL A 213 -22.04 3.28 13.03
N ILE A 214 -22.80 2.34 12.48
CA ILE A 214 -22.25 1.30 11.62
C ILE A 214 -21.73 1.87 10.29
N ILE A 215 -22.39 2.88 9.70
CA ILE A 215 -21.95 3.47 8.42
C ILE A 215 -20.55 4.13 8.49
N THR A 216 -20.04 4.44 9.69
CA THR A 216 -18.68 4.96 9.89
C THR A 216 -17.72 3.92 10.50
N ALA A 217 -18.19 2.69 10.69
CA ALA A 217 -17.45 1.63 11.36
C ALA A 217 -17.10 0.47 10.41
N ALA A 218 -16.28 -0.46 10.92
CA ALA A 218 -15.72 -1.55 10.13
C ALA A 218 -16.77 -2.58 9.65
N GLY A 219 -17.97 -2.59 10.25
CA GLY A 219 -19.10 -3.40 9.82
C GLY A 219 -19.83 -2.87 8.58
N ASN A 220 -19.45 -1.71 8.04
CA ASN A 220 -20.17 -1.09 6.93
C ASN A 220 -20.10 -1.89 5.61
N SER A 221 -21.16 -1.79 4.81
CA SER A 221 -21.23 -2.25 3.43
C SER A 221 -22.22 -1.43 2.61
N TRP A 222 -22.10 -1.50 1.28
CA TRP A 222 -23.05 -0.82 0.40
C TRP A 222 -24.49 -1.29 0.66
N ALA A 223 -24.68 -2.60 0.90
CA ALA A 223 -25.98 -3.17 1.21
C ALA A 223 -26.55 -2.60 2.52
N PHE A 224 -25.72 -2.42 3.55
CA PHE A 224 -26.14 -1.84 4.82
C PHE A 224 -26.60 -0.38 4.63
N GLU A 225 -25.81 0.45 3.96
CA GLU A 225 -26.16 1.85 3.65
C GLU A 225 -27.45 1.98 2.84
N ASN A 226 -27.67 1.06 1.88
CA ASN A 226 -28.78 1.18 0.94
C ASN A 226 -30.06 0.49 1.39
N ARG A 227 -30.00 -0.59 2.19
CA ARG A 227 -31.19 -1.38 2.57
C ARG A 227 -31.70 -1.11 3.96
N VAL A 228 -30.82 -0.79 4.90
CA VAL A 228 -31.24 -0.52 6.27
C VAL A 228 -32.20 0.68 6.37
N PRO A 229 -32.05 1.78 5.58
CA PRO A 229 -33.06 2.84 5.55
C PRO A 229 -34.49 2.35 5.27
N HIS A 230 -34.67 1.36 4.38
CA HIS A 230 -35.99 0.80 4.10
C HIS A 230 -36.55 0.02 5.30
N MET A 231 -35.70 -0.75 6.00
CA MET A 231 -36.09 -1.47 7.23
C MET A 231 -36.49 -0.51 8.36
N LEU A 232 -35.76 0.59 8.44
CA LEU A 232 -35.91 1.65 9.41
C LEU A 232 -37.21 2.46 9.21
N ASP A 233 -37.64 2.63 7.96
CA ASP A 233 -38.86 3.36 7.60
C ASP A 233 -40.07 2.42 7.43
N GLY A 234 -39.82 1.11 7.30
CA GLY A 234 -40.82 0.08 7.00
C GLY A 234 -41.46 0.25 5.64
N ASP A 235 -40.68 0.71 4.64
CA ASP A 235 -41.12 0.83 3.26
C ASP A 235 -40.72 -0.43 2.48
N TRP A 236 -41.73 -1.20 2.07
CA TRP A 236 -41.56 -2.47 1.37
C TRP A 236 -41.86 -2.35 -0.14
N ASN A 237 -42.04 -1.14 -0.67
CA ASN A 237 -42.19 -0.93 -2.10
C ASN A 237 -40.90 -1.37 -2.82
N PRO A 238 -40.97 -2.31 -3.78
CA PRO A 238 -39.77 -2.94 -4.32
C PRO A 238 -38.99 -1.99 -5.24
N LEU A 239 -37.80 -1.57 -4.78
CA LEU A 239 -36.75 -1.08 -5.67
C LEU A 239 -35.97 -2.27 -6.27
N SER A 240 -35.84 -3.34 -5.48
CA SER A 240 -35.32 -4.65 -5.84
C SER A 240 -36.12 -5.69 -5.07
N ALA A 241 -36.86 -6.56 -5.76
CA ALA A 241 -37.73 -7.53 -5.11
C ALA A 241 -36.93 -8.67 -4.45
N LEU A 242 -37.43 -9.19 -3.32
CA LEU A 242 -36.81 -10.29 -2.58
C LEU A 242 -36.58 -11.53 -3.46
N ASP A 243 -37.53 -11.85 -4.36
CA ASP A 243 -37.42 -12.99 -5.29
C ASP A 243 -36.28 -12.84 -6.32
N ILE A 244 -35.73 -11.63 -6.52
CA ILE A 244 -34.51 -11.45 -7.31
C ILE A 244 -33.34 -12.19 -6.67
N PHE A 245 -33.24 -12.16 -5.33
CA PHE A 245 -32.19 -12.89 -4.60
C PHE A 245 -32.49 -14.37 -4.45
N VAL A 246 -33.77 -14.81 -4.43
CA VAL A 246 -34.10 -16.23 -4.58
C VAL A 246 -33.52 -16.77 -5.89
N LYS A 247 -33.70 -16.02 -6.99
CA LYS A 247 -33.16 -16.37 -8.30
C LYS A 247 -31.63 -16.29 -8.35
N ASP A 248 -31.04 -15.16 -7.99
CA ASP A 248 -29.61 -14.91 -8.17
C ASP A 248 -28.75 -15.81 -7.26
N MET A 249 -29.17 -16.02 -6.00
CA MET A 249 -28.51 -16.98 -5.12
C MET A 249 -28.71 -18.42 -5.64
N GLY A 250 -29.86 -18.72 -6.25
CA GLY A 250 -30.08 -19.99 -6.97
C GLY A 250 -29.09 -20.23 -8.11
N ILE A 251 -28.73 -19.18 -8.87
CA ILE A 251 -27.70 -19.25 -9.93
C ILE A 251 -26.31 -19.52 -9.32
N VAL A 252 -25.95 -18.80 -8.26
CA VAL A 252 -24.69 -19.00 -7.52
C VAL A 252 -24.60 -20.45 -7.04
N MET A 253 -25.62 -20.93 -6.33
CA MET A 253 -25.62 -22.24 -5.69
C MET A 253 -25.73 -23.39 -6.69
N SER A 254 -26.46 -23.23 -7.79
CA SER A 254 -26.47 -24.22 -8.87
C SER A 254 -25.12 -24.35 -9.58
N THR A 255 -24.43 -23.23 -9.81
CA THR A 255 -23.08 -23.23 -10.38
C THR A 255 -22.08 -23.86 -9.40
N ALA A 256 -22.13 -23.49 -8.12
CA ALA A 256 -21.29 -24.07 -7.08
C ALA A 256 -21.47 -25.59 -6.96
N ARG A 257 -22.71 -26.09 -7.01
CA ARG A 257 -23.00 -27.54 -7.05
C ARG A 257 -22.37 -28.22 -8.26
N THR A 258 -22.45 -27.59 -9.43
CA THR A 258 -21.83 -28.11 -10.67
C THR A 258 -20.31 -28.20 -10.54
N LEU A 259 -19.69 -27.23 -9.86
CA LEU A 259 -18.25 -27.19 -9.61
C LEU A 259 -17.79 -28.01 -8.38
N GLN A 260 -18.74 -28.64 -7.68
CA GLN A 260 -18.53 -29.34 -6.40
C GLN A 260 -17.81 -28.46 -5.36
N PHE A 261 -18.19 -27.19 -5.29
CA PHE A 261 -17.55 -26.19 -4.47
C PHE A 261 -18.49 -25.71 -3.37
N HIS A 262 -18.03 -25.67 -2.12
CA HIS A 262 -18.88 -25.31 -0.99
C HIS A 262 -18.92 -23.80 -0.78
N LEU A 263 -20.11 -23.25 -0.55
CA LEU A 263 -20.35 -21.83 -0.25
C LEU A 263 -21.28 -21.68 0.98
N PRO A 264 -20.78 -21.90 2.21
CA PRO A 264 -21.60 -21.94 3.42
C PRO A 264 -22.43 -20.68 3.65
N LEU A 265 -21.86 -19.49 3.54
CA LEU A 265 -22.61 -18.25 3.77
C LEU A 265 -23.64 -18.02 2.66
N ALA A 266 -23.26 -18.21 1.39
CA ALA A 266 -24.18 -18.08 0.27
C ALA A 266 -25.36 -19.06 0.39
N SER A 267 -25.10 -20.30 0.81
CA SER A 267 -26.14 -21.30 1.02
C SER A 267 -27.10 -20.93 2.14
N THR A 268 -26.60 -20.37 3.24
CA THR A 268 -27.45 -19.90 4.34
C THR A 268 -28.29 -18.69 3.92
N ALA A 269 -27.70 -17.74 3.19
CA ALA A 269 -28.43 -16.61 2.63
C ALA A 269 -29.53 -17.06 1.65
N GLU A 270 -29.26 -17.99 0.73
CA GLU A 270 -30.25 -18.56 -0.20
C GLU A 270 -31.48 -19.11 0.57
N GLN A 271 -31.26 -19.87 1.64
CA GLN A 271 -32.35 -20.43 2.44
C GLN A 271 -33.19 -19.35 3.15
N LEU A 272 -32.56 -18.26 3.58
CA LEU A 272 -33.28 -17.12 4.16
C LEU A 272 -34.17 -16.43 3.12
N TYR A 273 -33.69 -16.23 1.90
CA TYR A 273 -34.50 -15.68 0.81
C TYR A 273 -35.66 -16.60 0.44
N ILE A 274 -35.43 -17.91 0.34
CA ILE A 274 -36.50 -18.90 0.10
C ILE A 274 -37.53 -18.85 1.23
N SER A 275 -37.11 -18.73 2.48
CA SER A 275 -38.00 -18.60 3.63
C SER A 275 -38.84 -17.32 3.56
N GLY A 276 -38.23 -16.17 3.28
CA GLY A 276 -38.94 -14.90 3.13
C GLY A 276 -39.96 -14.91 2.00
N SER A 277 -39.59 -15.47 0.84
CA SER A 277 -40.51 -15.69 -0.29
C SER A 277 -41.68 -16.60 0.10
N GLY A 278 -41.41 -17.70 0.79
CA GLY A 278 -42.43 -18.63 1.31
C GLY A 278 -43.37 -18.01 2.34
N GLN A 279 -42.97 -16.93 3.01
CA GLN A 279 -43.82 -16.13 3.91
C GLN A 279 -44.64 -15.05 3.18
N GLY A 280 -44.53 -14.96 1.86
CA GLY A 280 -45.29 -14.02 1.02
C GLY A 280 -44.57 -12.71 0.71
N TYR A 281 -43.30 -12.56 1.12
CA TYR A 281 -42.52 -11.32 0.91
C TYR A 281 -41.82 -11.24 -0.46
N GLY A 282 -41.99 -12.24 -1.33
CA GLY A 282 -41.22 -12.38 -2.57
C GLY A 282 -41.29 -11.17 -3.52
N THR A 283 -42.46 -10.54 -3.64
CA THR A 283 -42.68 -9.37 -4.51
C THR A 283 -42.35 -8.03 -3.84
N GLU A 284 -42.01 -8.03 -2.55
CA GLU A 284 -41.68 -6.84 -1.78
C GLU A 284 -40.18 -6.55 -1.83
N ASP A 285 -39.76 -5.37 -1.36
CA ASP A 285 -38.34 -4.98 -1.32
C ASP A 285 -37.47 -5.99 -0.55
N ASP A 286 -36.27 -6.26 -1.07
CA ASP A 286 -35.33 -7.24 -0.50
C ASP A 286 -34.88 -6.90 0.93
N ALA A 287 -34.99 -5.63 1.36
CA ALA A 287 -34.80 -5.21 2.74
C ALA A 287 -35.84 -5.82 3.70
N GLY A 288 -37.00 -6.22 3.18
CA GLY A 288 -38.08 -6.88 3.92
C GLY A 288 -37.68 -8.24 4.50
N LEU A 289 -36.52 -8.80 4.12
CA LEU A 289 -35.96 -10.02 4.68
C LEU A 289 -35.80 -9.96 6.20
N VAL A 290 -35.59 -8.77 6.79
CA VAL A 290 -35.45 -8.58 8.25
C VAL A 290 -36.61 -9.17 9.06
N ARG A 291 -37.81 -9.23 8.48
CA ARG A 291 -39.01 -9.78 9.11
C ARG A 291 -38.93 -11.28 9.35
N VAL A 292 -38.13 -12.01 8.57
CA VAL A 292 -37.86 -13.45 8.80
C VAL A 292 -37.24 -13.70 10.17
N PHE A 293 -36.45 -12.75 10.67
CA PHE A 293 -35.82 -12.84 11.99
C PHE A 293 -36.71 -12.33 13.15
N LEU A 294 -37.82 -11.66 12.82
CA LEU A 294 -38.72 -11.02 13.77
C LEU A 294 -40.18 -11.44 13.53
N PRO A 295 -40.50 -12.75 13.50
CA PRO A 295 -41.84 -13.22 13.13
C PRO A 295 -42.94 -12.73 14.07
N GLU A 296 -42.63 -12.52 15.35
CA GLU A 296 -43.58 -12.00 16.35
C GLU A 296 -43.72 -10.47 16.34
N SER A 297 -42.76 -9.76 15.72
CA SER A 297 -42.69 -8.30 15.73
C SER A 297 -42.05 -7.75 14.44
N PRO A 298 -42.69 -7.92 13.27
CA PRO A 298 -42.08 -7.59 11.97
C PRO A 298 -41.64 -6.12 11.84
N ASP A 299 -42.31 -5.20 12.53
CA ASP A 299 -42.03 -3.76 12.51
C ASP A 299 -41.07 -3.30 13.63
N ALA A 300 -40.45 -4.22 14.40
CA ALA A 300 -39.64 -3.84 15.55
C ALA A 300 -38.45 -2.93 15.18
N VAL A 301 -37.84 -3.12 14.00
CA VAL A 301 -36.75 -2.25 13.53
C VAL A 301 -37.23 -0.80 13.39
N LYS A 302 -38.38 -0.58 12.74
CA LYS A 302 -39.00 0.74 12.61
C LYS A 302 -39.44 1.31 13.97
N ALA A 303 -40.07 0.48 14.79
CA ALA A 303 -40.57 0.89 16.10
C ALA A 303 -39.43 1.43 17.00
N GLN A 304 -38.27 0.76 17.00
CA GLN A 304 -37.11 1.21 17.76
C GLN A 304 -36.40 2.41 17.12
N ALA A 305 -36.57 2.65 15.82
CA ALA A 305 -35.97 3.80 15.12
C ALA A 305 -36.63 5.13 15.49
N SER A 306 -37.88 5.09 15.99
CA SER A 306 -38.72 6.27 16.24
C SER A 306 -38.52 6.86 17.66
N GLN A 307 -37.64 6.28 18.45
CA GLN A 307 -37.19 6.86 19.71
C GLN A 307 -36.26 8.04 19.34
N THR A 308 -36.76 9.26 19.50
CA THR A 308 -36.01 10.49 19.21
C THR A 308 -34.75 10.54 20.06
N VAL A 309 -33.59 10.77 19.43
CA VAL A 309 -32.38 11.18 20.14
C VAL A 309 -31.86 12.43 19.45
N ASP A 310 -31.93 13.56 20.16
CA ASP A 310 -31.23 14.77 19.73
C ASP A 310 -29.73 14.46 19.74
N ARG A 311 -29.08 14.56 18.57
CA ARG A 311 -27.62 14.52 18.49
C ARG A 311 -27.07 15.80 19.10
N GLU A 312 -26.83 15.79 20.41
CA GLU A 312 -25.93 16.78 21.00
C GLU A 312 -24.50 16.42 20.60
N VAL A 313 -23.88 17.28 19.80
CA VAL A 313 -22.45 17.24 19.55
C VAL A 313 -21.77 17.55 20.89
N LEU A 314 -21.08 16.58 21.46
CA LEU A 314 -20.28 16.78 22.66
C LEU A 314 -19.21 17.82 22.35
N THR A 315 -19.41 19.04 22.87
CA THR A 315 -18.36 20.05 22.89
C THR A 315 -17.45 19.74 24.08
N PRO A 316 -16.11 19.79 23.93
CA PRO A 316 -15.21 19.54 25.05
C PRO A 316 -15.50 20.54 26.17
N SER A 317 -16.09 20.07 27.27
CA SER A 317 -16.47 20.91 28.41
C SER A 317 -15.43 20.86 29.53
N THR A 318 -14.62 19.80 29.59
CA THR A 318 -13.58 19.65 30.62
C THR A 318 -12.21 20.03 30.10
N THR A 319 -11.58 21.00 30.78
CA THR A 319 -10.16 21.32 30.58
C THR A 319 -9.31 20.22 31.24
N PRO A 320 -8.03 20.03 30.84
CA PRO A 320 -7.09 19.08 31.46
C PRO A 320 -6.89 19.24 32.98
N LEU A 321 -7.51 20.25 33.60
CA LEU A 321 -7.34 20.62 35.01
C LEU A 321 -8.30 19.90 35.97
N GLU A 322 -9.37 19.23 35.49
CA GLU A 322 -10.33 18.51 36.37
C GLU A 322 -10.02 17.01 36.54
N ILE A 323 -9.40 16.36 35.55
CA ILE A 323 -8.95 14.96 35.63
C ILE A 323 -7.42 14.96 35.67
N SER A 324 -6.85 14.65 36.83
CA SER A 324 -5.43 14.84 37.13
C SER A 324 -4.58 13.60 36.89
N SER A 325 -5.20 12.41 36.90
CA SER A 325 -4.52 11.12 36.84
C SER A 325 -5.39 10.06 36.19
N ILE A 326 -4.85 9.36 35.19
CA ILE A 326 -5.52 8.26 34.48
C ILE A 326 -4.73 6.97 34.68
N GLY A 327 -5.40 5.92 35.13
CA GLY A 327 -4.87 4.55 35.09
C GLY A 327 -5.19 3.91 33.74
N MET A 328 -4.22 3.26 33.11
CA MET A 328 -4.39 2.53 31.85
C MET A 328 -3.92 1.09 32.02
N ILE A 329 -4.83 0.13 31.87
CA ILE A 329 -4.53 -1.30 31.98
C ILE A 329 -4.81 -1.99 30.65
N GLY A 330 -3.79 -2.67 30.12
CA GLY A 330 -3.79 -3.27 28.80
C GLY A 330 -3.24 -2.31 27.76
N LEU A 331 -1.91 -2.15 27.72
CA LEU A 331 -1.22 -1.36 26.70
C LEU A 331 -1.24 -2.12 25.37
N GLY A 332 -0.77 -3.36 25.30
CA GLY A 332 -0.89 -4.23 24.12
C GLY A 332 -0.73 -3.53 22.76
N ALA A 333 -1.51 -3.97 21.77
CA ALA A 333 -1.46 -3.41 20.41
C ALA A 333 -2.21 -2.07 20.29
N MET A 334 -3.45 -1.98 20.81
CA MET A 334 -4.26 -0.76 20.72
C MET A 334 -4.10 0.18 21.92
N GLY A 335 -4.05 -0.36 23.13
CA GLY A 335 -3.94 0.44 24.35
C GLY A 335 -2.67 1.31 24.40
N GLN A 336 -1.59 0.90 23.72
CA GLN A 336 -0.35 1.65 23.60
C GLN A 336 -0.62 2.98 22.90
N GLY A 337 -1.38 2.94 21.80
CA GLY A 337 -1.77 4.14 21.06
C GLY A 337 -2.72 5.02 21.86
N MET A 338 -3.69 4.40 22.55
CA MET A 338 -4.64 5.11 23.42
C MET A 338 -3.92 5.85 24.56
N ALA A 339 -3.06 5.16 25.29
CA ALA A 339 -2.25 5.71 26.38
C ALA A 339 -1.35 6.85 25.89
N SER A 340 -0.70 6.65 24.73
CA SER A 340 0.13 7.69 24.11
C SER A 340 -0.69 8.92 23.72
N SER A 341 -1.92 8.74 23.26
CA SER A 341 -2.82 9.84 22.90
C SER A 341 -3.24 10.67 24.11
N LEU A 342 -3.53 10.00 25.23
CA LEU A 342 -3.81 10.64 26.51
C LEU A 342 -2.60 11.43 27.03
N VAL A 343 -1.39 10.86 26.97
CA VAL A 343 -0.15 11.56 27.35
C VAL A 343 0.09 12.79 26.48
N ARG A 344 -0.09 12.69 25.15
CA ARG A 344 0.04 13.84 24.23
C ARG A 344 -0.97 14.95 24.51
N ALA A 345 -2.16 14.60 25.01
CA ALA A 345 -3.18 15.56 25.43
C ALA A 345 -2.89 16.21 26.79
N GLY A 346 -1.79 15.84 27.46
CA GLY A 346 -1.33 16.42 28.72
C GLY A 346 -1.82 15.71 29.98
N PHE A 347 -2.41 14.52 29.87
CA PHE A 347 -2.82 13.73 31.04
C PHE A 347 -1.63 12.95 31.61
N LYS A 348 -1.58 12.84 32.95
CA LYS A 348 -0.69 11.89 33.64
C LYS A 348 -1.27 10.50 33.56
N VAL A 349 -0.59 9.58 32.88
CA VAL A 349 -1.08 8.24 32.62
C VAL A 349 -0.19 7.21 33.32
N ARG A 350 -0.80 6.39 34.19
CA ARG A 350 -0.16 5.24 34.84
C ARG A 350 -0.48 3.98 34.07
N GLY A 351 0.50 3.42 33.37
CA GLY A 351 0.31 2.33 32.42
C GLY A 351 0.81 0.98 32.92
N TYR A 352 -0.03 -0.05 32.82
CA TYR A 352 0.34 -1.45 33.07
C TYR A 352 -0.04 -2.37 31.91
N ASP A 353 0.84 -3.33 31.63
CA ASP A 353 0.56 -4.50 30.79
C ASP A 353 1.30 -5.73 31.32
N VAL A 354 0.74 -6.92 31.09
CA VAL A 354 1.41 -8.19 31.40
C VAL A 354 2.66 -8.43 30.54
N PHE A 355 2.74 -7.76 29.38
CA PHE A 355 3.89 -7.80 28.48
C PHE A 355 4.83 -6.63 28.77
N SER A 356 5.97 -6.92 29.42
CA SER A 356 6.93 -5.90 29.88
C SER A 356 7.41 -4.95 28.78
N GLN A 357 7.61 -5.45 27.55
CA GLN A 357 8.04 -4.60 26.44
C GLN A 357 7.01 -3.52 26.07
N ALA A 358 5.71 -3.75 26.30
CA ALA A 358 4.69 -2.72 26.09
C ALA A 358 4.81 -1.61 27.16
N VAL A 359 5.10 -2.00 28.42
CA VAL A 359 5.35 -1.06 29.52
C VAL A 359 6.60 -0.21 29.23
N ASP A 360 7.70 -0.84 28.79
CA ASP A 360 8.94 -0.15 28.42
C ASP A 360 8.71 0.85 27.28
N LYS A 361 7.95 0.42 26.26
CA LYS A 361 7.59 1.28 25.12
C LYS A 361 6.70 2.45 25.56
N PHE A 362 5.80 2.24 26.52
CA PHE A 362 4.96 3.30 27.07
C PHE A 362 5.78 4.31 27.88
N ALA A 363 6.72 3.86 28.71
CA ALA A 363 7.59 4.73 29.49
C ALA A 363 8.42 5.69 28.61
N ALA A 364 8.73 5.30 27.37
CA ALA A 364 9.44 6.14 26.41
C ALA A 364 8.63 7.35 25.91
N ASN A 365 7.34 7.46 26.23
CA ASN A 365 6.47 8.57 25.78
C ASN A 365 6.63 9.87 26.59
N GLY A 366 7.53 9.92 27.57
CA GLY A 366 7.85 11.13 28.34
C GLY A 366 7.44 11.05 29.81
N ALA A 367 7.67 12.15 30.55
CA ALA A 367 7.55 12.18 32.01
C ALA A 367 6.13 11.88 32.54
N ASP A 368 5.10 12.16 31.75
CA ASP A 368 3.69 11.91 32.10
C ASP A 368 3.24 10.47 31.77
N ALA A 369 4.10 9.65 31.16
CA ALA A 369 3.90 8.22 30.95
C ALA A 369 4.57 7.41 32.07
N ILE A 370 3.82 7.08 33.11
CA ILE A 370 4.31 6.46 34.34
C ILE A 370 4.12 4.94 34.24
N PRO A 371 5.18 4.13 34.00
CA PRO A 371 5.05 2.67 34.01
C PRO A 371 4.77 2.17 35.43
N THR A 372 3.90 1.17 35.57
CA THR A 372 3.59 0.54 36.87
C THR A 372 3.82 -0.97 36.85
N ALA A 373 4.00 -1.57 38.03
CA ALA A 373 4.34 -2.99 38.17
C ALA A 373 3.12 -3.92 38.29
N SER A 374 1.92 -3.37 38.51
CA SER A 374 0.68 -4.15 38.67
C SER A 374 -0.56 -3.34 38.26
N PRO A 375 -1.71 -4.00 38.02
CA PRO A 375 -3.00 -3.34 37.82
C PRO A 375 -3.39 -2.43 39.00
N ALA A 376 -3.16 -2.87 40.24
CA ALA A 376 -3.39 -2.09 41.46
C ALA A 376 -2.56 -0.80 41.49
N ASP A 377 -1.28 -0.86 41.11
CA ASP A 377 -0.41 0.32 41.05
C ASP A 377 -0.86 1.32 39.99
N ALA A 378 -1.40 0.82 38.87
CA ALA A 378 -1.97 1.66 37.81
C ALA A 378 -3.26 2.38 38.26
N ALA A 379 -4.10 1.69 39.05
CA ALA A 379 -5.33 2.23 39.61
C ALA A 379 -5.12 3.21 40.77
N LYS A 380 -3.97 3.13 41.46
CA LYS A 380 -3.68 3.94 42.66
C LYS A 380 -3.69 5.44 42.35
N GLY A 381 -4.67 6.13 42.91
CA GLY A 381 -4.82 7.59 42.75
C GLY A 381 -5.28 8.00 41.34
N ALA A 382 -5.87 7.08 40.57
CA ALA A 382 -6.48 7.40 39.28
C ALA A 382 -7.90 7.93 39.46
N ASP A 383 -8.21 9.07 38.83
CA ASP A 383 -9.58 9.60 38.74
C ASP A 383 -10.40 8.77 37.75
N VAL A 384 -9.73 8.31 36.69
CA VAL A 384 -10.29 7.46 35.61
C VAL A 384 -9.39 6.26 35.40
N LEU A 385 -9.97 5.05 35.40
CA LEU A 385 -9.29 3.79 35.08
C LEU A 385 -9.80 3.24 33.75
N VAL A 386 -8.95 3.24 32.71
CA VAL A 386 -9.26 2.72 31.38
C VAL A 386 -8.80 1.28 31.26
N LEU A 387 -9.71 0.40 30.82
CA LEU A 387 -9.46 -1.03 30.60
C LEU A 387 -9.51 -1.40 29.11
N MET A 388 -8.37 -1.80 28.56
CA MET A 388 -8.24 -2.27 27.18
C MET A 388 -7.61 -3.67 27.13
N VAL A 389 -8.40 -4.67 27.52
CA VAL A 389 -8.03 -6.08 27.64
C VAL A 389 -8.74 -6.93 26.57
N GLN A 390 -8.37 -8.22 26.46
CA GLN A 390 -8.84 -9.07 25.36
C GLN A 390 -10.28 -9.56 25.54
N ASN A 391 -10.71 -9.83 26.77
CA ASN A 391 -12.01 -10.46 27.06
C ASN A 391 -12.52 -10.14 28.48
N ALA A 392 -13.77 -10.55 28.75
CA ALA A 392 -14.46 -10.33 30.02
C ALA A 392 -13.74 -10.95 31.23
N GLN A 393 -13.12 -12.13 31.06
CA GLN A 393 -12.39 -12.79 32.15
C GLN A 393 -11.17 -11.98 32.59
N GLN A 394 -10.45 -11.36 31.64
CA GLN A 394 -9.33 -10.48 31.97
C GLN A 394 -9.80 -9.18 32.63
N ALA A 395 -10.92 -8.60 32.19
CA ALA A 395 -11.47 -7.41 32.83
C ALA A 395 -11.87 -7.71 34.29
N GLU A 396 -12.48 -8.87 34.53
CA GLU A 396 -12.83 -9.34 35.87
C GLU A 396 -11.59 -9.58 36.75
N ASP A 397 -10.57 -10.25 36.21
CA ASP A 397 -9.33 -10.55 36.94
C ASP A 397 -8.55 -9.29 37.30
N VAL A 398 -8.50 -8.32 36.38
CA VAL A 398 -7.89 -7.01 36.61
C VAL A 398 -8.59 -6.27 37.75
N LEU A 399 -9.92 -6.23 37.73
CA LEU A 399 -10.69 -5.44 38.70
C LEU A 399 -10.78 -6.11 40.07
N PHE A 400 -11.03 -7.42 40.12
CA PHE A 400 -11.39 -8.13 41.36
C PHE A 400 -10.61 -9.43 41.62
N GLY A 401 -9.85 -9.92 40.64
CA GLY A 401 -9.03 -11.12 40.76
C GLY A 401 -7.62 -10.80 41.17
N SER A 402 -6.64 -11.38 40.47
CA SER A 402 -5.22 -11.22 40.77
C SER A 402 -4.72 -9.77 40.64
N GLY A 403 -5.41 -8.95 39.85
CA GLY A 403 -5.06 -7.54 39.66
C GLY A 403 -5.51 -6.62 40.80
N ALA A 404 -6.59 -6.98 41.52
CA ALA A 404 -7.17 -6.24 42.64
C ALA A 404 -7.28 -4.71 42.43
N ALA A 405 -7.48 -4.25 41.19
CA ALA A 405 -7.42 -2.82 40.86
C ALA A 405 -8.48 -2.00 41.61
N THR A 406 -9.66 -2.59 41.87
CA THR A 406 -10.74 -1.92 42.60
C THR A 406 -10.38 -1.62 44.07
N GLU A 407 -9.53 -2.42 44.71
CA GLU A 407 -9.09 -2.18 46.09
C GLU A 407 -8.18 -0.95 46.20
N SER A 408 -7.44 -0.62 45.12
CA SER A 408 -6.51 0.51 45.06
C SER A 408 -7.08 1.76 44.41
N LEU A 409 -8.20 1.62 43.69
CA LEU A 409 -8.89 2.74 43.04
C LEU A 409 -9.52 3.66 44.09
N PRO A 410 -9.42 5.00 44.00
CA PRO A 410 -10.09 5.92 44.93
C PRO A 410 -11.62 5.82 44.89
N ASP A 411 -12.28 6.28 45.96
CA ASP A 411 -13.75 6.42 45.98
C ASP A 411 -14.20 7.48 44.96
N ASN A 412 -15.39 7.31 44.38
CA ASN A 412 -15.96 8.16 43.33
C ASN A 412 -15.18 8.20 41.99
N SER A 413 -14.29 7.22 41.77
CA SER A 413 -13.54 7.08 40.51
C SER A 413 -14.41 6.50 39.39
N ILE A 414 -13.95 6.67 38.14
CA ILE A 414 -14.66 6.20 36.95
C ILE A 414 -13.87 5.07 36.29
N VAL A 415 -14.52 3.94 36.02
CA VAL A 415 -13.94 2.84 35.22
C VAL A 415 -14.48 2.96 33.80
N VAL A 416 -13.60 2.96 32.81
CA VAL A 416 -13.95 3.01 31.38
C VAL A 416 -13.56 1.70 30.73
N LEU A 417 -14.55 0.92 30.30
CA LEU A 417 -14.32 -0.37 29.65
C LEU A 417 -14.33 -0.21 28.13
N CYS A 418 -13.14 -0.33 27.51
CA CYS A 418 -12.96 -0.16 26.06
C CYS A 418 -12.94 -1.48 25.28
N SER A 419 -13.00 -2.60 25.99
CA SER A 419 -12.81 -3.95 25.45
C SER A 419 -14.09 -4.47 24.79
N THR A 420 -13.95 -5.31 23.75
CA THR A 420 -15.11 -6.02 23.18
C THR A 420 -15.46 -7.22 24.07
N VAL A 421 -16.58 -7.12 24.79
CA VAL A 421 -17.07 -8.09 25.77
C VAL A 421 -18.59 -8.29 25.62
N PRO A 422 -19.18 -9.35 26.21
CA PRO A 422 -20.64 -9.54 26.20
C PRO A 422 -21.37 -8.37 26.87
N PRO A 423 -22.44 -7.81 26.27
CA PRO A 423 -23.24 -6.76 26.90
C PRO A 423 -23.82 -7.19 28.26
N SER A 424 -24.16 -8.47 28.39
CA SER A 424 -24.62 -9.06 29.65
C SER A 424 -23.55 -9.09 30.75
N PHE A 425 -22.27 -9.17 30.38
CA PHE A 425 -21.16 -9.04 31.33
C PHE A 425 -21.03 -7.59 31.81
N VAL A 426 -21.10 -6.61 30.91
CA VAL A 426 -20.96 -5.18 31.29
C VAL A 426 -22.05 -4.76 32.28
N ARG A 427 -23.30 -5.16 32.06
CA ARG A 427 -24.41 -4.92 33.01
C ARG A 427 -24.18 -5.56 34.37
N LYS A 428 -23.61 -6.76 34.43
CA LYS A 428 -23.23 -7.41 35.70
C LYS A 428 -22.07 -6.70 36.38
N LEU A 429 -21.11 -6.21 35.60
CA LEU A 429 -19.96 -5.47 36.09
C LEU A 429 -20.38 -4.15 36.75
N GLU A 430 -21.34 -3.44 36.15
CA GLU A 430 -21.94 -2.22 36.74
C GLU A 430 -22.55 -2.50 38.11
N LEU A 431 -23.38 -3.56 38.23
CA LEU A 431 -23.99 -3.97 39.50
C LEU A 431 -22.93 -4.32 40.54
N ARG A 432 -21.86 -5.00 40.13
CA ARG A 432 -20.77 -5.40 41.01
C ARG A 432 -19.96 -4.20 41.51
N LEU A 433 -19.65 -3.24 40.65
CA LEU A 433 -18.96 -1.99 41.03
C LEU A 433 -19.83 -1.13 41.94
N SER A 434 -21.13 -1.00 41.63
CA SER A 434 -22.09 -0.26 42.46
C SER A 434 -22.25 -0.88 43.85
N GLY A 435 -22.25 -2.22 43.93
CA GLY A 435 -22.35 -2.96 45.19
C GLY A 435 -21.14 -2.84 46.12
N LEU A 436 -20.05 -2.17 45.69
CA LEU A 436 -18.94 -1.82 46.57
C LEU A 436 -19.29 -0.66 47.52
N GLU A 437 -20.36 0.10 47.24
CA GLU A 437 -20.78 1.28 48.03
C GLU A 437 -19.72 2.39 48.14
N ARG A 438 -18.82 2.48 47.15
CA ARG A 438 -17.70 3.44 47.09
C ARG A 438 -17.87 4.53 46.03
N GLY A 439 -19.02 4.59 45.38
CA GLY A 439 -19.32 5.55 44.31
C GLY A 439 -18.55 5.32 43.00
N ILE A 440 -17.98 4.12 42.77
CA ILE A 440 -17.25 3.82 41.54
C ILE A 440 -18.25 3.63 40.39
N ILE A 441 -18.13 4.42 39.32
CA ILE A 441 -19.07 4.44 38.19
C ILE A 441 -18.43 3.78 36.96
N LEU A 442 -19.20 2.95 36.24
CA LEU A 442 -18.77 2.31 35.00
C LEU A 442 -19.26 3.12 33.78
N VAL A 443 -18.36 3.35 32.83
CA VAL A 443 -18.69 3.79 31.47
C VAL A 443 -18.33 2.67 30.49
N ASP A 444 -19.32 2.24 29.72
CA ASP A 444 -19.17 1.25 28.64
C ASP A 444 -18.74 1.98 27.37
N ALA A 445 -17.48 1.85 26.97
CA ALA A 445 -16.87 2.66 25.91
C ALA A 445 -16.07 1.84 24.87
N PRO A 446 -16.62 0.77 24.27
CA PRO A 446 -15.91 -0.03 23.28
C PRO A 446 -15.44 0.79 22.08
N VAL A 447 -14.32 0.36 21.50
CA VAL A 447 -13.60 1.12 20.46
C VAL A 447 -13.56 0.41 19.10
N SER A 448 -13.37 1.19 18.05
CA SER A 448 -13.18 0.73 16.67
C SER A 448 -12.10 1.57 15.96
N GLY A 449 -11.40 0.98 14.99
CA GLY A 449 -10.38 1.66 14.17
C GLY A 449 -8.97 1.02 14.19
N GLY A 450 -8.75 0.00 15.02
CA GLY A 450 -7.51 -0.77 15.05
C GLY A 450 -6.29 0.00 15.58
N VAL A 451 -5.11 -0.62 15.45
CA VAL A 451 -3.83 -0.11 16.01
C VAL A 451 -3.45 1.25 15.43
N VAL A 452 -3.68 1.47 14.13
CA VAL A 452 -3.31 2.72 13.45
C VAL A 452 -4.11 3.90 13.97
N ARG A 453 -5.45 3.79 14.04
CA ARG A 453 -6.29 4.88 14.58
C ARG A 453 -6.04 5.08 16.08
N ALA A 454 -5.76 4.01 16.83
CA ALA A 454 -5.35 4.15 18.23
C ALA A 454 -4.06 4.96 18.38
N ALA A 455 -3.02 4.68 17.58
CA ALA A 455 -1.75 5.39 17.63
C ALA A 455 -1.90 6.88 17.29
N ASN A 456 -2.75 7.18 16.30
CA ASN A 456 -3.02 8.54 15.84
C ASN A 456 -4.00 9.32 16.73
N GLY A 457 -4.63 8.67 17.72
CA GLY A 457 -5.68 9.29 18.54
C GLY A 457 -6.91 9.63 17.71
N THR A 458 -7.30 8.75 16.78
CA THR A 458 -8.45 8.94 15.89
C THR A 458 -9.46 7.80 15.98
N LEU A 459 -9.54 7.11 17.13
CA LEU A 459 -10.46 5.97 17.31
C LEU A 459 -11.92 6.41 17.24
N THR A 460 -12.77 5.53 16.74
CA THR A 460 -14.21 5.65 16.98
C THR A 460 -14.50 5.03 18.35
N ILE A 461 -15.08 5.80 19.26
CA ILE A 461 -15.49 5.34 20.60
C ILE A 461 -17.00 5.42 20.68
N ILE A 462 -17.64 4.32 21.10
CA ILE A 462 -19.07 4.27 21.36
C ILE A 462 -19.22 4.21 22.88
N ALA A 463 -19.77 5.26 23.50
CA ALA A 463 -19.90 5.40 24.94
C ALA A 463 -21.37 5.32 25.37
N SER A 464 -21.63 4.59 26.45
CA SER A 464 -22.93 4.52 27.13
C SER A 464 -22.75 4.40 28.64
N GLY A 465 -23.68 4.94 29.41
CA GLY A 465 -23.59 5.03 30.87
C GLY A 465 -24.35 6.25 31.38
N ASP A 466 -24.05 6.68 32.61
CA ASP A 466 -24.61 7.91 33.16
C ASP A 466 -24.13 9.14 32.39
N ASP A 467 -25.08 10.02 32.08
CA ASP A 467 -24.84 11.12 31.17
C ASP A 467 -23.88 12.17 31.76
N SER A 468 -24.05 12.49 33.05
CA SER A 468 -23.17 13.42 33.75
C SER A 468 -21.73 12.88 33.88
N THR A 469 -21.59 11.56 33.98
CA THR A 469 -20.31 10.87 34.06
C THR A 469 -19.56 10.91 32.73
N ILE A 470 -20.25 10.67 31.61
CA ILE A 470 -19.66 10.76 30.27
C ILE A 470 -19.18 12.18 29.99
N ASP A 471 -19.98 13.20 30.35
CA ASP A 471 -19.59 14.60 30.18
C ASP A 471 -18.32 14.94 30.98
N LYS A 472 -18.22 14.42 32.21
CA LYS A 472 -17.03 14.60 33.07
C LYS A 472 -15.76 14.01 32.45
N ILE A 473 -15.85 12.88 31.75
CA ILE A 473 -14.69 12.21 31.11
C ILE A 473 -14.56 12.49 29.61
N ASN A 474 -15.30 13.47 29.08
CA ASN A 474 -15.26 13.82 27.67
C ASN A 474 -13.84 14.19 27.21
N GLY A 475 -13.07 14.91 28.03
CA GLY A 475 -11.65 15.24 27.74
C GLY A 475 -10.80 14.01 27.40
N PRO A 476 -10.67 13.01 28.30
CA PRO A 476 -10.00 11.75 28.00
C PRO A 476 -10.53 11.00 26.77
N LEU A 477 -11.86 10.94 26.58
CA LEU A 477 -12.45 10.27 25.41
C LEU A 477 -12.11 10.99 24.10
N ALA A 478 -12.24 12.31 24.07
CA ALA A 478 -11.90 13.16 22.93
C ALA A 478 -10.40 13.10 22.59
N ALA A 479 -9.53 12.99 23.59
CA ALA A 479 -8.09 12.81 23.37
C ALA A 479 -7.75 11.51 22.61
N MET A 480 -8.59 10.47 22.74
CA MET A 480 -8.41 9.20 22.02
C MET A 480 -9.11 9.16 20.65
N THR A 481 -10.08 10.05 20.40
CA THR A 481 -10.84 10.11 19.13
C THR A 481 -10.39 11.23 18.20
N GLY A 482 -9.74 12.27 18.74
CA GLY A 482 -9.12 13.40 18.04
C GLY A 482 -10.11 14.39 17.42
N VAL A 483 -11.30 13.92 17.06
CA VAL A 483 -12.40 14.69 16.49
C VAL A 483 -13.73 14.29 17.13
N PRO A 484 -14.66 15.24 17.38
CA PRO A 484 -15.95 14.96 18.01
C PRO A 484 -16.82 13.95 17.26
N GLU A 485 -16.73 13.90 15.93
CA GLU A 485 -17.56 13.03 15.08
C GLU A 485 -17.29 11.54 15.31
N ASN A 486 -16.13 11.20 15.88
CA ASN A 486 -15.72 9.84 16.20
C ASN A 486 -16.17 9.39 17.60
N LEU A 487 -16.73 10.28 18.43
CA LEU A 487 -17.26 9.95 19.75
C LEU A 487 -18.79 9.85 19.68
N HIS A 488 -19.31 8.63 19.78
CA HIS A 488 -20.74 8.36 19.76
C HIS A 488 -21.23 8.11 21.18
N ARG A 489 -22.13 8.95 21.68
CA ARG A 489 -22.88 8.72 22.91
C ARG A 489 -24.16 7.96 22.57
N LEU A 490 -24.45 6.88 23.28
CA LEU A 490 -25.67 6.11 23.12
C LEU A 490 -26.53 6.15 24.37
N GLN A 491 -27.83 6.27 24.15
CA GLN A 491 -28.84 6.14 25.20
C GLN A 491 -29.08 4.64 25.53
N GLY A 492 -29.68 4.38 26.69
CA GLY A 492 -29.99 3.00 27.15
C GLY A 492 -29.07 2.45 28.24
N GLY A 493 -28.21 3.28 28.82
CA GLY A 493 -27.35 2.93 29.95
C GLY A 493 -26.23 1.94 29.62
N VAL A 494 -25.55 1.47 30.66
CA VAL A 494 -24.39 0.58 30.52
C VAL A 494 -24.76 -0.72 29.79
N GLY A 495 -23.94 -1.10 28.80
CA GLY A 495 -24.14 -2.26 27.95
C GLY A 495 -24.77 -1.94 26.60
N ALA A 496 -25.33 -0.73 26.40
CA ALA A 496 -25.86 -0.31 25.11
C ALA A 496 -24.73 -0.17 24.06
N ALA A 497 -23.61 0.45 24.42
CA ALA A 497 -22.44 0.57 23.55
C ALA A 497 -21.82 -0.78 23.20
N SER A 498 -21.66 -1.67 24.18
CA SER A 498 -21.22 -3.05 23.95
C SER A 498 -22.19 -3.82 23.04
N SER A 499 -23.50 -3.54 23.12
CA SER A 499 -24.49 -4.16 22.22
C SER A 499 -24.33 -3.66 20.79
N VAL A 500 -24.15 -2.35 20.56
CA VAL A 500 -23.86 -1.81 19.21
C VAL A 500 -22.53 -2.34 18.68
N LYS A 501 -21.50 -2.42 19.53
CA LYS A 501 -20.22 -3.02 19.15
C LYS A 501 -20.37 -4.49 18.74
N MET A 502 -21.18 -5.27 19.45
CA MET A 502 -21.50 -6.65 19.08
C MET A 502 -22.16 -6.71 17.69
N ILE A 503 -23.12 -5.84 17.39
CA ILE A 503 -23.71 -5.73 16.04
C ILE A 503 -22.65 -5.39 14.98
N ASN A 504 -21.71 -4.47 15.29
CA ASN A 504 -20.61 -4.17 14.38
C ASN A 504 -19.71 -5.40 14.14
N GLN A 505 -19.41 -6.19 15.17
CA GLN A 505 -18.57 -7.39 15.02
C GLN A 505 -19.28 -8.52 14.29
N LEU A 506 -20.60 -8.65 14.43
CA LEU A 506 -21.44 -9.53 13.62
C LEU A 506 -21.22 -9.23 12.13
N LEU A 507 -21.41 -7.97 11.74
CA LEU A 507 -21.24 -7.50 10.36
C LEU A 507 -19.80 -7.70 9.88
N ALA A 508 -18.82 -7.21 10.64
CA ALA A 508 -17.41 -7.29 10.31
C ALA A 508 -16.94 -8.74 10.07
N GLY A 509 -17.21 -9.65 11.02
CA GLY A 509 -16.79 -11.04 10.92
C GLY A 509 -17.45 -11.76 9.76
N SER A 510 -18.74 -11.50 9.52
CA SER A 510 -19.49 -12.07 8.41
C SER A 510 -19.01 -11.52 7.06
N HIS A 511 -18.69 -10.23 6.95
CA HIS A 511 -18.19 -9.63 5.72
C HIS A 511 -16.79 -10.15 5.33
N ILE A 512 -15.89 -10.38 6.29
CA ILE A 512 -14.58 -11.01 6.01
C ILE A 512 -14.78 -12.45 5.49
N ALA A 513 -15.64 -13.22 6.15
CA ALA A 513 -15.94 -14.59 5.73
C ALA A 513 -16.60 -14.63 4.34
N ALA A 514 -17.51 -13.69 4.06
CA ALA A 514 -18.16 -13.54 2.76
C ALA A 514 -17.14 -13.17 1.67
N ALA A 515 -16.21 -12.25 1.97
CA ALA A 515 -15.13 -11.88 1.06
C ALA A 515 -14.24 -13.08 0.75
N ALA A 516 -13.82 -13.85 1.76
CA ALA A 516 -13.04 -15.06 1.58
C ALA A 516 -13.76 -16.09 0.70
N GLU A 517 -15.03 -16.37 0.98
CA GLU A 517 -15.88 -17.28 0.19
C GLU A 517 -16.02 -16.81 -1.26
N ALA A 518 -16.24 -15.51 -1.48
CA ALA A 518 -16.39 -14.91 -2.79
C ALA A 518 -15.11 -14.96 -3.62
N MET A 519 -13.96 -14.63 -3.01
CA MET A 519 -12.66 -14.67 -3.68
C MET A 519 -12.25 -16.10 -4.03
N ALA A 520 -12.50 -17.05 -3.12
CA ALA A 520 -12.31 -18.46 -3.37
C ALA A 520 -13.23 -18.97 -4.49
N PHE A 521 -14.48 -18.52 -4.54
CA PHE A 521 -15.39 -18.87 -5.62
C PHE A 521 -14.96 -18.26 -6.97
N ALA A 522 -14.50 -17.01 -6.98
CA ALA A 522 -13.93 -16.38 -8.17
C ALA A 522 -12.72 -17.16 -8.70
N ALA A 523 -11.81 -17.58 -7.83
CA ALA A 523 -10.69 -18.45 -8.18
C ALA A 523 -11.18 -19.77 -8.81
N ARG A 524 -12.18 -20.41 -8.20
CA ARG A 524 -12.78 -21.66 -8.70
C ARG A 524 -13.44 -21.49 -10.09
N LEU A 525 -13.99 -20.31 -10.38
CA LEU A 525 -14.58 -19.95 -11.66
C LEU A 525 -13.54 -19.66 -12.77
N GLY A 526 -12.25 -19.67 -12.41
CA GLY A 526 -11.14 -19.35 -13.30
C GLY A 526 -11.03 -17.86 -13.60
N LEU A 527 -11.49 -17.00 -12.69
CA LEU A 527 -11.38 -15.55 -12.80
C LEU A 527 -10.10 -15.06 -12.15
N ASP A 528 -9.55 -13.98 -12.70
CA ASP A 528 -8.51 -13.19 -12.04
C ASP A 528 -9.08 -12.56 -10.76
N THR A 529 -8.66 -13.09 -9.62
CA THR A 529 -9.10 -12.65 -8.29
C THR A 529 -8.69 -11.23 -7.96
N ARG A 530 -7.55 -10.74 -8.46
CA ARG A 530 -7.16 -9.33 -8.26
C ARG A 530 -8.06 -8.41 -9.06
N ARG A 531 -8.32 -8.77 -10.33
CA ARG A 531 -9.26 -8.01 -11.16
C ARG A 531 -10.67 -8.02 -10.60
N VAL A 532 -11.13 -9.17 -10.10
CA VAL A 532 -12.42 -9.30 -9.39
C VAL A 532 -12.47 -8.33 -8.22
N PHE A 533 -11.44 -8.30 -7.36
CA PHE A 533 -11.38 -7.40 -6.21
C PHE A 533 -11.52 -5.92 -6.62
N GLU A 534 -10.76 -5.46 -7.63
CA GLU A 534 -10.83 -4.08 -8.14
C GLU A 534 -12.22 -3.70 -8.63
N LEU A 535 -12.87 -4.61 -9.37
CA LEU A 535 -14.20 -4.41 -9.93
C LEU A 535 -15.26 -4.33 -8.83
N LEU A 536 -15.18 -5.24 -7.85
CA LEU A 536 -16.16 -5.32 -6.77
C LEU A 536 -16.00 -4.18 -5.75
N GLY A 537 -14.80 -3.62 -5.61
CA GLY A 537 -14.54 -2.44 -4.77
C GLY A 537 -15.36 -1.21 -5.17
N HIS A 538 -15.86 -1.15 -6.40
CA HIS A 538 -16.67 -0.04 -6.92
C HIS A 538 -18.12 -0.45 -7.23
N ALA A 539 -18.54 -1.64 -6.78
CA ALA A 539 -19.84 -2.21 -7.06
C ALA A 539 -20.69 -2.38 -5.80
N ALA A 540 -21.94 -2.82 -5.96
CA ALA A 540 -22.85 -3.11 -4.85
C ALA A 540 -22.32 -4.19 -3.89
N ALA A 541 -21.35 -5.00 -4.32
CA ALA A 541 -20.67 -6.00 -3.51
C ALA A 541 -19.69 -5.42 -2.48
N TRP A 542 -19.39 -4.12 -2.52
CA TRP A 542 -18.43 -3.49 -1.62
C TRP A 542 -18.82 -3.62 -0.14
N SER A 543 -17.83 -3.91 0.69
CA SER A 543 -17.85 -3.74 2.14
C SER A 543 -16.49 -3.25 2.61
N TRP A 544 -16.46 -2.56 3.76
CA TRP A 544 -15.19 -2.09 4.33
C TRP A 544 -14.20 -3.25 4.55
N MET A 545 -14.72 -4.41 4.96
CA MET A 545 -13.91 -5.61 5.19
C MET A 545 -13.41 -6.26 3.90
N LEU A 546 -14.17 -6.19 2.80
CA LEU A 546 -13.67 -6.63 1.49
C LEU A 546 -12.45 -5.80 1.10
N GLU A 547 -12.56 -4.47 1.14
CA GLU A 547 -11.46 -3.55 0.80
C GLU A 547 -10.24 -3.75 1.71
N ASN A 548 -10.48 -3.99 3.00
CA ASN A 548 -9.41 -4.06 3.98
C ASN A 548 -8.71 -5.44 4.06
N ARG A 549 -9.44 -6.56 3.86
CA ARG A 549 -8.89 -7.91 4.05
C ARG A 549 -8.55 -8.65 2.78
N VAL A 550 -9.23 -8.40 1.67
CA VAL A 550 -8.92 -9.12 0.41
C VAL A 550 -7.48 -8.86 -0.08
N PRO A 551 -6.87 -7.67 0.07
CA PRO A 551 -5.46 -7.50 -0.28
C PRO A 551 -4.53 -8.53 0.39
N GLN A 552 -4.75 -8.82 1.68
CA GLN A 552 -4.00 -9.84 2.42
C GLN A 552 -4.25 -11.26 1.87
N MET A 553 -5.46 -11.56 1.42
CA MET A 553 -5.80 -12.84 0.77
C MET A 553 -5.10 -12.98 -0.59
N LEU A 554 -5.04 -11.89 -1.36
CA LEU A 554 -4.40 -11.85 -2.69
C LEU A 554 -2.87 -11.94 -2.61
N ASP A 555 -2.29 -11.42 -1.54
CA ASP A 555 -0.84 -11.40 -1.32
C ASP A 555 -0.34 -12.56 -0.44
N ALA A 556 -1.27 -13.39 0.04
CA ALA A 556 -1.02 -14.45 1.03
C ALA A 556 -0.27 -13.95 2.29
N ASP A 557 -0.56 -12.72 2.72
CA ASP A 557 0.00 -12.13 3.93
C ASP A 557 -0.85 -12.50 5.16
N TRP A 558 -0.30 -13.39 5.99
CA TRP A 558 -0.94 -13.87 7.21
C TRP A 558 -0.45 -13.14 8.47
N THR A 559 0.30 -12.06 8.31
CA THR A 559 0.77 -11.23 9.43
C THR A 559 -0.42 -10.64 10.18
N PRO A 560 -0.57 -10.93 11.49
CA PRO A 560 -1.77 -10.58 12.23
C PRO A 560 -1.82 -9.08 12.55
N HIS A 561 -2.57 -8.33 11.74
CA HIS A 561 -3.07 -7.00 12.12
C HIS A 561 -4.30 -7.09 13.02
N SER A 562 -5.08 -8.16 12.82
CA SER A 562 -6.17 -8.65 13.65
C SER A 562 -6.16 -10.16 13.54
N ALA A 563 -6.10 -10.86 14.68
CA ALA A 563 -5.93 -12.30 14.68
C ALA A 563 -7.26 -13.03 14.40
N LEU A 564 -7.20 -14.17 13.72
CA LEU A 564 -8.35 -15.03 13.43
C LEU A 564 -9.15 -15.39 14.70
N ALA A 565 -8.46 -15.62 15.83
CA ALA A 565 -9.09 -15.89 17.12
C ALA A 565 -9.97 -14.74 17.65
N ILE A 566 -9.79 -13.50 17.19
CA ILE A 566 -10.66 -12.38 17.55
C ILE A 566 -12.08 -12.64 17.04
N PHE A 567 -12.24 -13.13 15.81
CA PHE A 567 -13.56 -13.43 15.26
C PHE A 567 -14.15 -14.74 15.77
N VAL A 568 -13.32 -15.68 16.25
CA VAL A 568 -13.81 -16.79 17.09
C VAL A 568 -14.49 -16.23 18.35
N LYS A 569 -13.81 -15.34 19.08
CA LYS A 569 -14.34 -14.73 20.29
C LYS A 569 -15.58 -13.86 20.01
N ASP A 570 -15.49 -12.96 19.04
CA ASP A 570 -16.51 -11.92 18.84
C ASP A 570 -17.81 -12.48 18.28
N LEU A 571 -17.75 -13.41 17.32
CA LEU A 571 -18.96 -14.07 16.83
C LEU A 571 -19.52 -15.04 17.87
N TRP A 572 -18.69 -15.61 18.75
CA TRP A 572 -19.20 -16.33 19.92
C TRP A 572 -20.01 -15.42 20.85
N ILE A 573 -19.56 -14.18 21.11
CA ILE A 573 -20.33 -13.18 21.88
C ILE A 573 -21.68 -12.91 21.23
N VAL A 574 -21.70 -12.72 19.91
CA VAL A 574 -22.95 -12.52 19.13
C VAL A 574 -23.90 -13.70 19.34
N LEU A 575 -23.41 -14.93 19.18
CA LEU A 575 -24.24 -16.13 19.28
C LEU A 575 -24.72 -16.43 20.70
N ASP A 576 -23.89 -16.16 21.71
CA ASP A 576 -24.28 -16.32 23.12
C ASP A 576 -25.37 -15.32 23.51
N GLU A 577 -25.25 -14.06 23.07
CA GLU A 577 -26.29 -13.05 23.31
C GLU A 577 -27.56 -13.31 22.49
N ALA A 578 -27.43 -13.76 21.24
CA ALA A 578 -28.58 -14.20 20.44
C ALA A 578 -29.33 -15.35 21.12
N LYS A 579 -28.61 -16.35 21.64
CA LYS A 579 -29.18 -17.44 22.43
C LYS A 579 -29.91 -16.91 23.67
N ARG A 580 -29.31 -15.98 24.41
CA ARG A 580 -29.93 -15.34 25.59
C ARG A 580 -31.23 -14.62 25.24
N LEU A 581 -31.29 -14.00 24.07
CA LEU A 581 -32.46 -13.25 23.57
C LEU A 581 -33.49 -14.13 22.85
N GLY A 582 -33.22 -15.43 22.65
CA GLY A 582 -34.05 -16.31 21.82
C GLY A 582 -34.09 -15.86 20.35
N TYR A 583 -33.00 -15.28 19.85
CA TYR A 583 -32.89 -14.74 18.49
C TYR A 583 -32.20 -15.73 17.55
N PHE A 584 -32.72 -15.85 16.34
CA PHE A 584 -32.18 -16.72 15.29
C PHE A 584 -31.06 -15.98 14.53
N ALA A 585 -29.80 -16.44 14.66
CA ALA A 585 -28.63 -15.81 14.02
C ALA A 585 -27.82 -16.79 13.12
N PRO A 586 -28.43 -17.32 12.04
CA PRO A 586 -27.79 -18.30 11.15
C PRO A 586 -26.58 -17.79 10.37
N MET A 587 -26.55 -16.53 9.92
CA MET A 587 -25.41 -15.98 9.16
C MET A 587 -24.17 -15.86 10.06
N SER A 588 -24.35 -15.33 11.26
CA SER A 588 -23.32 -15.31 12.31
C SER A 588 -22.82 -16.71 12.65
N CYS A 589 -23.71 -17.69 12.71
CA CYS A 589 -23.37 -19.08 12.99
C CYS A 589 -22.51 -19.69 11.87
N ALA A 590 -22.89 -19.48 10.60
CA ALA A 590 -22.13 -19.94 9.45
C ALA A 590 -20.71 -19.32 9.44
N ALA A 591 -20.60 -18.01 9.64
CA ALA A 591 -19.31 -17.33 9.72
C ALA A 591 -18.47 -17.83 10.91
N HIS A 592 -19.05 -17.96 12.10
CA HIS A 592 -18.35 -18.43 13.30
C HIS A 592 -17.78 -19.84 13.12
N ASN A 593 -18.54 -20.75 12.50
CA ASN A 593 -18.07 -22.10 12.22
C ASN A 593 -16.85 -22.14 11.30
N LEU A 594 -16.76 -21.21 10.34
CA LEU A 594 -15.55 -21.06 9.53
C LEU A 594 -14.37 -20.66 10.41
N TYR A 595 -14.49 -19.60 11.20
CA TYR A 595 -13.40 -19.16 12.09
C TYR A 595 -12.97 -20.25 13.08
N LEU A 596 -13.91 -21.01 13.64
CA LEU A 596 -13.60 -22.17 14.47
C LEU A 596 -12.81 -23.24 13.69
N SER A 597 -13.19 -23.52 12.45
CA SER A 597 -12.46 -24.44 11.57
C SER A 597 -11.05 -23.93 11.29
N GLY A 598 -10.87 -22.65 10.96
CA GLY A 598 -9.54 -22.06 10.75
C GLY A 598 -8.67 -22.12 12.00
N ALA A 599 -9.23 -21.85 13.18
CA ALA A 599 -8.53 -21.99 14.46
C ALA A 599 -8.13 -23.46 14.73
N ALA A 600 -8.97 -24.43 14.39
CA ALA A 600 -8.66 -25.86 14.51
C ALA A 600 -7.49 -26.30 13.62
N HIS A 601 -7.23 -25.58 12.51
CA HIS A 601 -6.03 -25.78 11.67
C HIS A 601 -4.78 -25.08 12.22
N GLY A 602 -4.84 -24.47 13.41
CA GLY A 602 -3.71 -23.80 14.07
C GLY A 602 -3.55 -22.31 13.73
N TRP A 603 -4.44 -21.73 12.92
CA TRP A 603 -4.31 -20.35 12.43
C TRP A 603 -4.81 -19.28 13.40
N ALA A 604 -5.09 -19.64 14.66
CA ALA A 604 -5.70 -18.76 15.65
C ALA A 604 -4.94 -17.44 15.87
N LYS A 605 -3.61 -17.47 15.75
CA LYS A 605 -2.73 -16.30 15.95
C LYS A 605 -2.38 -15.56 14.65
N GLU A 606 -2.81 -16.06 13.51
CA GLU A 606 -2.55 -15.46 12.20
C GLU A 606 -3.65 -14.48 11.81
N SER A 607 -3.47 -13.73 10.72
CA SER A 607 -4.49 -12.80 10.21
C SER A 607 -5.85 -13.48 10.02
N ASP A 608 -6.92 -12.79 10.41
CA ASP A 608 -8.30 -13.20 10.15
C ASP A 608 -8.62 -13.33 8.63
N ALA A 609 -7.89 -12.63 7.76
CA ALA A 609 -7.95 -12.81 6.30
C ALA A 609 -7.52 -14.22 5.85
N GLY A 610 -6.69 -14.89 6.65
CA GLY A 610 -6.22 -16.25 6.43
C GLY A 610 -7.32 -17.31 6.43
N ILE A 611 -8.57 -16.94 6.77
CA ILE A 611 -9.73 -17.82 6.69
C ILE A 611 -10.02 -18.33 5.27
N VAL A 612 -9.59 -17.59 4.23
CA VAL A 612 -9.71 -17.99 2.82
C VAL A 612 -9.06 -19.34 2.52
N ARG A 613 -8.03 -19.70 3.30
CA ARG A 613 -7.29 -20.97 3.16
C ARG A 613 -8.17 -22.20 3.37
N LEU A 614 -9.31 -22.09 4.06
CA LEU A 614 -10.27 -23.19 4.18
C LEU A 614 -10.72 -23.71 2.81
N TRP A 615 -10.90 -22.82 1.83
CA TRP A 615 -11.22 -23.22 0.47
C TRP A 615 -9.98 -23.60 -0.33
N GLU A 616 -8.81 -23.02 -0.04
CA GLU A 616 -7.56 -23.39 -0.72
C GLU A 616 -7.13 -24.84 -0.43
N LEU A 617 -7.60 -25.43 0.68
CA LEU A 617 -7.49 -26.88 0.94
C LEU A 617 -8.12 -27.75 -0.17
N THR A 618 -9.01 -27.19 -1.00
CA THR A 618 -9.60 -27.89 -2.15
C THR A 618 -8.72 -27.86 -3.41
N GLY A 619 -7.52 -27.27 -3.33
CA GLY A 619 -6.55 -27.18 -4.43
C GLY A 619 -6.73 -25.96 -5.34
N ILE A 620 -7.68 -25.07 -5.03
CA ILE A 620 -7.69 -23.72 -5.61
C ILE A 620 -6.72 -22.82 -4.84
N SER A 621 -6.37 -21.68 -5.41
CA SER A 621 -5.69 -20.67 -4.61
C SER A 621 -6.03 -19.27 -5.09
N VAL A 622 -6.28 -18.38 -4.13
CA VAL A 622 -6.78 -17.01 -4.36
C VAL A 622 -5.64 -16.06 -4.73
N ALA A 623 -4.44 -16.27 -4.20
CA ALA A 623 -3.24 -15.51 -4.58
C ALA A 623 -2.71 -15.86 -6.00
N PRO A 624 -2.74 -17.14 -6.45
CA PRO A 624 -2.35 -17.59 -7.79
C PRO A 624 -3.46 -17.57 -8.84
N SER A 625 -4.75 -17.53 -8.49
CA SER A 625 -5.84 -17.35 -9.48
C SER A 625 -5.88 -15.95 -10.08
N ALA A 626 -5.03 -15.02 -9.62
CA ALA A 626 -4.63 -13.83 -10.37
C ALA A 626 -3.85 -14.15 -11.67
N ARG A 627 -3.66 -15.44 -12.00
CA ARG A 627 -2.97 -15.92 -13.20
C ARG A 627 -3.91 -16.76 -14.06
N GLY A 628 -4.78 -16.11 -14.82
CA GLY A 628 -5.76 -16.76 -15.69
C GLY A 628 -5.91 -16.04 -17.03
N GLY A 629 -4.95 -16.23 -17.92
CA GLY A 629 -4.93 -15.66 -19.27
C GLY A 629 -3.52 -15.26 -19.65
N ASP A 630 -3.01 -15.82 -20.74
CA ASP A 630 -1.65 -15.64 -21.24
C ASP A 630 -1.31 -14.15 -21.47
N ARG A 631 -0.77 -13.49 -20.44
CA ARG A 631 0.00 -12.24 -20.47
C ARG A 631 0.70 -12.06 -19.13
N SER A 632 2.00 -11.87 -19.20
CA SER A 632 2.92 -11.58 -18.11
C SER A 632 2.55 -10.30 -17.37
N GLU A 633 1.79 -10.40 -16.28
CA GLU A 633 1.95 -9.49 -15.14
C GLU A 633 2.32 -10.34 -13.92
N GLU A 634 3.56 -10.16 -13.50
CA GLU A 634 4.23 -10.95 -12.49
C GLU A 634 3.58 -10.72 -11.12
N CYS A 635 3.35 -11.82 -10.42
CA CYS A 635 3.22 -11.83 -8.97
C CYS A 635 4.32 -10.95 -8.36
N PRO A 636 4.05 -10.14 -7.32
CA PRO A 636 5.09 -9.35 -6.69
C PRO A 636 6.26 -10.30 -6.40
N PRO A 637 7.46 -9.99 -6.93
CA PRO A 637 8.52 -10.97 -6.97
C PRO A 637 8.78 -11.53 -5.57
N GLY A 638 8.88 -12.85 -5.46
CA GLY A 638 9.14 -13.50 -4.18
C GLY A 638 10.56 -13.24 -3.71
N ARG A 639 10.81 -13.43 -2.42
CA ARG A 639 12.18 -13.57 -1.92
C ARG A 639 12.78 -14.86 -2.47
N LEU A 640 14.01 -14.79 -3.00
CA LEU A 640 14.67 -15.93 -3.63
C LEU A 640 15.94 -16.33 -2.86
N PRO A 641 16.26 -17.62 -2.74
CA PRO A 641 17.55 -18.06 -2.18
C PRO A 641 18.70 -17.65 -3.10
N ALA A 642 19.59 -16.75 -2.65
CA ALA A 642 20.56 -16.07 -3.51
C ALA A 642 21.51 -17.05 -4.23
N LEU A 643 22.07 -18.01 -3.49
CA LEU A 643 23.02 -18.97 -4.03
C LEU A 643 22.39 -19.87 -5.11
N GLU A 644 21.21 -20.40 -4.85
CA GLU A 644 20.50 -21.29 -5.79
C GLU A 644 20.06 -20.53 -7.05
N THR A 645 19.52 -19.32 -6.88
CA THR A 645 19.11 -18.46 -7.98
C THR A 645 20.29 -18.10 -8.87
N ILE A 646 21.41 -17.63 -8.30
CA ILE A 646 22.58 -17.22 -9.08
C ILE A 646 23.19 -18.43 -9.82
N ASN A 647 23.25 -19.60 -9.17
CA ASN A 647 23.79 -20.82 -9.79
C ASN A 647 22.91 -21.38 -10.92
N ALA A 648 21.61 -21.04 -10.94
CA ALA A 648 20.68 -21.46 -11.98
C ALA A 648 20.80 -20.62 -13.28
N LEU A 649 21.43 -19.45 -13.21
CA LEU A 649 21.61 -18.55 -14.36
C LEU A 649 22.62 -19.12 -15.37
N PRO A 650 22.55 -18.73 -16.67
CA PRO A 650 23.60 -19.03 -17.63
C PRO A 650 24.97 -18.62 -17.08
N PRO A 651 26.07 -19.35 -17.34
CA PRO A 651 27.38 -19.01 -16.78
C PRO A 651 27.85 -17.62 -17.24
N ALA A 652 28.36 -16.82 -16.30
CA ALA A 652 28.91 -15.51 -16.59
C ALA A 652 30.13 -15.61 -17.52
N LEU A 653 30.26 -14.66 -18.45
CA LEU A 653 31.44 -14.56 -19.31
C LEU A 653 32.65 -14.07 -18.49
N PRO A 654 33.89 -14.38 -18.93
CA PRO A 654 35.09 -13.90 -18.23
C PRO A 654 35.18 -12.38 -18.18
N ASP A 655 35.76 -11.84 -17.11
CA ASP A 655 35.98 -10.39 -16.92
C ASP A 655 36.85 -9.75 -18.01
N SER A 656 37.56 -10.54 -18.83
CA SER A 656 38.40 -10.04 -19.93
C SER A 656 37.65 -9.18 -20.95
N VAL A 657 36.32 -9.23 -21.00
CA VAL A 657 35.52 -8.36 -21.89
C VAL A 657 35.74 -6.87 -21.60
N ILE A 658 36.07 -6.50 -20.36
CA ILE A 658 36.41 -5.12 -20.01
C ILE A 658 37.62 -4.58 -20.80
N GLU A 659 38.51 -5.45 -21.30
CA GLU A 659 39.69 -5.06 -22.08
C GLU A 659 39.30 -4.49 -23.45
N THR A 660 38.18 -4.95 -24.01
CA THR A 660 37.59 -4.38 -25.23
C THR A 660 37.10 -2.96 -24.97
N VAL A 661 36.39 -2.74 -23.86
CA VAL A 661 35.93 -1.40 -23.45
C VAL A 661 37.12 -0.49 -23.16
N GLN A 662 38.13 -0.99 -22.45
CA GLN A 662 39.37 -0.28 -22.21
C GLN A 662 40.03 0.14 -23.51
N SER A 663 40.15 -0.73 -24.49
CA SER A 663 40.74 -0.39 -25.79
C SER A 663 40.00 0.78 -26.45
N VAL A 664 38.67 0.74 -26.49
CA VAL A 664 37.85 1.80 -27.10
C VAL A 664 37.99 3.13 -26.35
N VAL A 665 37.95 3.09 -25.01
CA VAL A 665 38.05 4.28 -24.15
C VAL A 665 39.45 4.90 -24.19
N HIS A 666 40.51 4.09 -24.05
CA HIS A 666 41.89 4.57 -24.08
C HIS A 666 42.30 5.10 -25.45
N ASN A 667 41.81 4.48 -26.54
CA ASN A 667 42.01 4.96 -27.90
C ASN A 667 41.15 6.18 -28.27
N ARG A 668 40.37 6.72 -27.33
CA ARG A 668 39.56 7.95 -27.48
C ARG A 668 38.55 7.87 -28.62
N GLN A 669 37.99 6.68 -28.83
CA GLN A 669 36.98 6.43 -29.87
C GLN A 669 35.56 6.73 -29.38
N VAL A 670 35.41 7.26 -28.17
CA VAL A 670 34.12 7.56 -27.51
C VAL A 670 34.15 8.94 -26.85
N PRO A 671 32.97 9.58 -26.67
CA PRO A 671 32.86 10.84 -25.95
C PRO A 671 33.34 10.76 -24.49
N VAL A 672 33.66 11.91 -23.91
CA VAL A 672 33.99 12.01 -22.47
C VAL A 672 32.72 11.74 -21.66
N LEU A 673 32.79 10.86 -20.67
CA LEU A 673 31.66 10.54 -19.81
C LEU A 673 31.53 11.56 -18.67
N VAL A 674 30.44 12.32 -18.64
CA VAL A 674 30.11 13.24 -17.55
C VAL A 674 29.04 12.60 -16.68
N VAL A 675 29.39 12.29 -15.43
CA VAL A 675 28.51 11.56 -14.51
C VAL A 675 27.88 12.56 -13.56
N LEU A 676 26.56 12.74 -13.63
CA LEU A 676 25.81 13.52 -12.66
C LEU A 676 25.38 12.58 -11.53
N ASP A 677 25.95 12.78 -10.35
CA ASP A 677 25.73 11.90 -9.18
C ASP A 677 24.79 12.57 -8.20
N ASP A 678 23.60 11.98 -8.02
CA ASP A 678 22.52 12.50 -7.16
C ASP A 678 22.81 12.40 -5.65
N ASP A 679 23.86 11.68 -5.27
CA ASP A 679 24.33 11.44 -3.90
C ASP A 679 25.87 11.21 -3.91
N PRO A 680 26.65 11.82 -2.99
CA PRO A 680 28.13 11.69 -2.97
C PRO A 680 28.66 10.27 -2.88
N THR A 681 27.82 9.33 -2.44
CA THR A 681 28.22 7.93 -2.31
C THR A 681 28.42 7.22 -3.64
N GLY A 682 28.10 7.79 -4.81
CA GLY A 682 28.08 7.06 -6.08
C GLY A 682 29.40 6.74 -6.77
N THR A 683 30.50 7.25 -6.24
CA THR A 683 31.85 7.03 -6.73
C THR A 683 32.44 5.64 -6.42
N GLN A 684 31.61 4.72 -5.92
CA GLN A 684 31.99 3.48 -5.22
C GLN A 684 32.95 2.60 -6.01
N THR A 685 32.68 2.35 -7.29
CA THR A 685 33.42 1.39 -8.13
C THR A 685 34.54 2.04 -8.95
N CYS A 686 34.74 3.35 -8.81
CA CYS A 686 35.65 4.11 -9.66
C CYS A 686 36.97 4.44 -8.93
N HIS A 687 38.01 4.69 -9.72
CA HIS A 687 39.32 5.18 -9.25
C HIS A 687 40.02 5.93 -10.38
N GLY A 688 40.97 6.78 -10.03
CA GLY A 688 41.82 7.50 -10.98
C GLY A 688 41.15 8.69 -11.69
N ILE A 689 39.87 8.94 -11.45
CA ILE A 689 39.08 10.02 -12.07
C ILE A 689 38.70 11.10 -11.04
N ASN A 690 38.29 12.26 -11.53
CA ASN A 690 37.93 13.40 -10.69
C ASN A 690 36.43 13.45 -10.38
N VAL A 691 36.10 13.99 -9.22
CA VAL A 691 34.76 14.45 -8.83
C VAL A 691 34.81 15.96 -8.62
N LEU A 692 33.93 16.66 -9.33
CA LEU A 692 33.69 18.09 -9.18
C LEU A 692 32.50 18.29 -8.25
N THR A 693 32.62 19.21 -7.32
CA THR A 693 31.55 19.61 -6.39
C THR A 693 30.93 20.95 -6.79
N VAL A 694 31.41 21.52 -7.89
CA VAL A 694 31.02 22.79 -8.49
C VAL A 694 30.90 22.58 -10.00
N TRP A 695 30.01 23.34 -10.63
CA TRP A 695 29.64 23.17 -12.04
C TRP A 695 29.66 24.48 -12.82
N ASP A 696 30.48 25.45 -12.41
CA ASP A 696 30.76 26.62 -13.23
C ASP A 696 31.50 26.23 -14.51
N VAL A 697 31.22 26.95 -15.60
CA VAL A 697 31.73 26.67 -16.94
C VAL A 697 33.26 26.61 -16.96
N ASP A 698 33.94 27.47 -16.21
CA ASP A 698 35.41 27.54 -16.21
C ASP A 698 36.04 26.31 -15.57
N THR A 699 35.50 25.84 -14.44
CA THR A 699 35.97 24.62 -13.77
C THR A 699 35.75 23.38 -14.63
N ILE A 700 34.56 23.27 -15.27
CA ILE A 700 34.26 22.16 -16.19
C ILE A 700 35.15 22.23 -17.43
N GLN A 701 35.40 23.41 -17.99
CA GLN A 701 36.29 23.61 -19.14
C GLN A 701 37.73 23.20 -18.81
N GLN A 702 38.23 23.54 -17.62
CA GLN A 702 39.53 23.07 -17.14
C GLN A 702 39.58 21.55 -17.05
N GLU A 703 38.52 20.91 -16.56
CA GLU A 703 38.42 19.45 -16.52
C GLU A 703 38.51 18.84 -17.92
N PHE A 704 37.71 19.33 -18.88
CA PHE A 704 37.81 18.90 -20.27
C PHE A 704 39.21 19.11 -20.89
N SER A 705 39.89 20.20 -20.51
CA SER A 705 41.24 20.52 -20.98
C SER A 705 42.29 19.53 -20.47
N MET A 706 42.06 18.87 -19.33
CA MET A 706 42.90 17.77 -18.84
C MET A 706 42.71 16.46 -19.62
N ASN A 707 41.81 16.44 -20.60
CA ASN A 707 41.51 15.30 -21.46
C ASN A 707 41.14 14.01 -20.69
N PRO A 708 40.18 14.06 -19.75
CA PRO A 708 39.76 12.90 -18.97
C PRO A 708 39.04 11.86 -19.85
N THR A 709 38.98 10.62 -19.40
CA THR A 709 38.06 9.62 -19.98
C THR A 709 36.62 9.86 -19.50
N GLY A 710 36.50 10.36 -18.27
CA GLY A 710 35.27 10.92 -17.70
C GLY A 710 35.52 11.49 -16.32
N PHE A 711 34.52 12.17 -15.79
CA PHE A 711 34.55 12.78 -14.45
C PHE A 711 33.14 12.88 -13.88
N PHE A 712 33.07 12.98 -12.55
CA PHE A 712 31.83 13.13 -11.80
C PHE A 712 31.54 14.61 -11.55
N ILE A 713 30.26 14.98 -11.54
CA ILE A 713 29.74 16.20 -10.96
C ILE A 713 28.78 15.76 -9.86
N LEU A 714 29.12 16.09 -8.62
CA LEU A 714 28.28 15.83 -7.46
C LEU A 714 27.15 16.86 -7.43
N THR A 715 25.93 16.42 -7.76
CA THR A 715 24.75 17.31 -7.76
C THR A 715 24.10 17.36 -6.38
N ASN A 716 24.11 16.23 -5.66
CA ASN A 716 23.35 16.04 -4.42
C ASN A 716 21.87 16.40 -4.59
N SER A 717 21.33 16.21 -5.81
CA SER A 717 19.96 16.59 -6.19
C SER A 717 18.90 15.89 -5.35
N ARG A 718 19.18 14.70 -4.80
CA ARG A 718 18.27 13.95 -3.93
C ARG A 718 17.93 14.68 -2.62
N ALA A 719 18.76 15.64 -2.22
CA ALA A 719 18.49 16.49 -1.05
C ALA A 719 17.56 17.68 -1.36
N LEU A 720 17.14 17.85 -2.63
CA LEU A 720 16.34 18.98 -3.10
C LEU A 720 14.90 18.57 -3.41
N PRO A 721 13.93 19.50 -3.37
CA PRO A 721 12.61 19.30 -3.96
C PRO A 721 12.68 19.09 -5.48
N SER A 722 11.69 18.39 -6.05
CA SER A 722 11.64 18.03 -7.48
C SER A 722 11.88 19.20 -8.45
N GLY A 723 11.25 20.36 -8.22
CA GLY A 723 11.43 21.54 -9.08
C GLY A 723 12.85 22.12 -9.03
N GLU A 724 13.49 22.11 -7.86
CA GLU A 724 14.87 22.59 -7.68
C GLU A 724 15.89 21.61 -8.27
N ALA A 725 15.67 20.30 -8.08
CA ALA A 725 16.47 19.25 -8.68
C ALA A 725 16.44 19.32 -10.22
N ARG A 726 15.26 19.54 -10.81
CA ARG A 726 15.11 19.74 -12.25
C ARG A 726 15.91 20.96 -12.74
N ALA A 727 15.74 22.11 -12.08
CA ALA A 727 16.46 23.34 -12.43
C ALA A 727 17.98 23.15 -12.37
N LEU A 728 18.47 22.48 -11.32
CA LEU A 728 19.89 22.17 -11.13
C LEU A 728 20.43 21.29 -12.26
N VAL A 729 19.75 20.20 -12.60
CA VAL A 729 20.22 19.32 -13.68
C VAL A 729 20.21 20.04 -15.03
N THR A 730 19.20 20.86 -15.31
CA THR A 730 19.16 21.69 -16.52
C THR A 730 20.35 22.65 -16.57
N GLU A 731 20.65 23.36 -15.48
CA GLU A 731 21.80 24.28 -15.39
C GLU A 731 23.13 23.54 -15.63
N ILE A 732 23.34 22.41 -14.95
CA ILE A 732 24.57 21.62 -15.09
C ILE A 732 24.73 21.14 -16.53
N CYS A 733 23.69 20.59 -17.14
CA CYS A 733 23.74 20.12 -18.52
C CYS A 733 24.07 21.26 -19.51
N GLN A 734 23.50 22.45 -19.29
CA GLN A 734 23.81 23.64 -20.10
C GLN A 734 25.27 24.08 -19.92
N ASN A 735 25.77 24.12 -18.69
CA ASN A 735 27.15 24.51 -18.40
C ASN A 735 28.16 23.49 -18.97
N VAL A 736 27.86 22.20 -18.86
CA VAL A 736 28.67 21.13 -19.47
C VAL A 736 28.71 21.29 -20.99
N ARG A 737 27.57 21.55 -21.64
CA ARG A 737 27.51 21.80 -23.08
C ARG A 737 28.39 22.99 -23.49
N ILE A 738 28.27 24.13 -22.79
CA ILE A 738 29.07 25.33 -23.07
C ILE A 738 30.57 25.05 -22.87
N ALA A 739 30.95 24.37 -21.78
CA ALA A 739 32.33 24.04 -21.48
C ALA A 739 32.94 23.04 -22.49
N ALA A 740 32.15 22.06 -22.94
CA ALA A 740 32.54 21.09 -23.94
C ALA A 740 32.73 21.74 -25.32
N GLU A 741 31.82 22.63 -25.73
CA GLU A 741 31.93 23.43 -26.96
C GLU A 741 33.21 24.29 -26.95
N LYS A 742 33.47 25.00 -25.84
CA LYS A 742 34.71 25.79 -25.65
C LYS A 742 35.98 24.93 -25.69
N SER A 743 35.90 23.69 -25.22
CA SER A 743 37.03 22.75 -25.18
C SER A 743 37.15 21.89 -26.44
N GLN A 744 36.22 22.03 -27.39
CA GLN A 744 36.09 21.18 -28.59
C GLN A 744 36.08 19.68 -28.25
N LYS A 745 35.32 19.29 -27.22
CA LYS A 745 35.15 17.90 -26.77
C LYS A 745 33.73 17.42 -26.99
N ALA A 746 33.59 16.18 -27.44
CA ALA A 746 32.32 15.46 -27.39
C ALA A 746 32.13 14.87 -25.98
N PHE A 747 30.89 14.83 -25.51
CA PHE A 747 30.55 14.27 -24.20
C PHE A 747 29.22 13.51 -24.22
N GLU A 748 29.05 12.65 -23.22
CA GLU A 748 27.82 11.96 -22.87
C GLU A 748 27.50 12.20 -21.40
N VAL A 749 26.21 12.19 -21.04
CA VAL A 749 25.76 12.38 -19.67
C VAL A 749 25.15 11.10 -19.12
N VAL A 750 25.61 10.69 -17.94
CA VAL A 750 25.00 9.62 -17.15
C VAL A 750 24.35 10.22 -15.90
N LEU A 751 23.09 9.90 -15.68
CA LEU A 751 22.38 10.21 -14.44
C LEU A 751 22.54 9.02 -13.50
N ARG A 752 23.53 9.11 -12.61
CA ARG A 752 23.79 8.07 -11.63
C ARG A 752 22.87 8.31 -10.43
N GLY A 753 22.06 7.30 -10.13
CA GLY A 753 21.06 7.31 -9.07
C GLY A 753 21.36 6.33 -7.95
N ASP A 754 20.43 6.23 -7.00
CA ASP A 754 20.47 5.21 -5.97
C ASP A 754 20.29 3.81 -6.58
N SER A 755 21.14 2.87 -6.19
CA SER A 755 20.95 1.46 -6.56
C SER A 755 19.62 0.91 -6.03
N THR A 756 19.08 1.45 -4.93
CA THR A 756 17.75 1.06 -4.42
C THR A 756 16.61 1.89 -5.02
N LEU A 757 16.78 2.42 -6.22
CA LEU A 757 15.75 3.09 -7.05
C LEU A 757 15.16 4.40 -6.48
N ARG A 758 15.76 4.99 -5.44
CA ARG A 758 15.34 6.30 -4.94
C ARG A 758 15.97 7.43 -5.79
N GLY A 759 15.23 8.53 -5.91
CA GLY A 759 15.66 9.72 -6.64
C GLY A 759 14.55 10.28 -7.55
N HIS A 760 14.86 11.37 -8.24
CA HIS A 760 13.93 12.11 -9.08
C HIS A 760 13.78 11.45 -10.47
N LEU A 761 12.68 10.71 -10.63
CA LEU A 761 12.26 10.08 -11.88
C LEU A 761 10.77 10.44 -12.07
N PRO A 762 10.38 11.12 -13.17
CA PRO A 762 11.14 11.34 -14.41
C PRO A 762 11.99 12.63 -14.47
N GLU A 763 12.07 13.44 -13.42
CA GLU A 763 12.46 14.85 -13.57
C GLU A 763 13.92 15.07 -13.98
N GLU A 764 14.87 14.28 -13.47
CA GLU A 764 16.28 14.39 -13.87
C GLU A 764 16.51 13.99 -15.34
N PRO A 765 16.00 12.83 -15.81
CA PRO A 765 16.06 12.50 -17.24
C PRO A 765 15.45 13.57 -18.14
N GLU A 766 14.29 14.11 -17.76
CA GLU A 766 13.63 15.15 -18.54
C GLU A 766 14.40 16.45 -18.61
N ALA A 767 15.01 16.88 -17.50
CA ALA A 767 15.89 18.04 -17.49
C ALA A 767 17.09 17.86 -18.44
N ALA A 768 17.68 16.66 -18.45
CA ALA A 768 18.77 16.34 -19.37
C ALA A 768 18.32 16.34 -20.84
N GLU A 769 17.16 15.78 -21.16
CA GLU A 769 16.57 15.82 -22.52
C GLU A 769 16.27 17.25 -22.98
N GLU A 770 15.74 18.08 -22.08
CA GLU A 770 15.46 19.48 -22.35
C GLU A 770 16.74 20.28 -22.67
N ALA A 771 17.82 20.02 -21.94
CA ALA A 771 19.08 20.74 -22.09
C ALA A 771 19.97 20.21 -23.25
N LEU A 772 19.96 18.90 -23.52
CA LEU A 772 20.90 18.21 -24.43
C LEU A 772 20.24 17.66 -25.71
N GLY A 773 18.92 17.82 -25.82
CA GLY A 773 18.11 17.31 -26.91
C GLY A 773 17.64 15.88 -26.69
N ARG A 774 16.83 15.38 -27.63
CA ARG A 774 16.21 14.06 -27.59
C ARG A 774 17.24 12.93 -27.68
N PHE A 775 16.98 11.85 -26.93
CA PHE A 775 17.70 10.57 -27.00
C PHE A 775 16.80 9.48 -27.62
N ASP A 776 17.41 8.43 -28.15
CA ASP A 776 16.73 7.30 -28.81
C ASP A 776 16.10 6.32 -27.80
N GLY A 777 16.49 6.40 -26.53
CA GLY A 777 15.89 5.63 -25.44
C GLY A 777 16.60 5.83 -24.11
N TRP A 778 15.93 5.44 -23.03
CA TRP A 778 16.48 5.44 -21.68
C TRP A 778 17.02 4.06 -21.34
N ILE A 779 18.23 4.00 -20.78
CA ILE A 779 18.82 2.77 -20.25
C ILE A 779 18.70 2.79 -18.73
N VAL A 780 18.04 1.78 -18.17
CA VAL A 780 17.84 1.61 -16.72
C VAL A 780 18.68 0.42 -16.26
N ALA A 781 19.75 0.72 -15.52
CA ALA A 781 20.73 -0.28 -15.07
C ALA A 781 21.17 -0.05 -13.61
N PRO A 782 20.32 -0.39 -12.61
CA PRO A 782 20.59 -0.12 -11.19
C PRO A 782 21.52 -1.14 -10.51
N PHE A 783 22.12 -2.07 -11.27
CA PHE A 783 23.00 -3.14 -10.76
C PHE A 783 24.20 -2.60 -9.96
N PHE A 784 24.47 -3.20 -8.80
CA PHE A 784 25.64 -2.87 -7.97
C PHE A 784 26.06 -4.06 -7.10
N PHE A 785 27.05 -4.82 -7.59
CA PHE A 785 27.48 -6.09 -6.99
C PHE A 785 28.00 -5.95 -5.55
N GLN A 786 28.86 -4.98 -5.25
CA GLN A 786 29.41 -4.78 -3.91
C GLN A 786 28.34 -4.34 -2.88
N GLY A 787 27.21 -3.84 -3.37
CA GLY A 787 26.03 -3.58 -2.56
C GLY A 787 25.08 -4.78 -2.48
N GLY A 788 25.35 -5.90 -3.13
CA GLY A 788 24.40 -7.01 -3.23
C GLY A 788 23.13 -6.62 -4.01
N ARG A 789 23.23 -5.73 -5.00
CA ARG A 789 22.10 -5.30 -5.85
C ARG A 789 22.12 -6.03 -7.18
N TYR A 790 21.09 -6.81 -7.44
CA TYR A 790 20.97 -7.69 -8.61
C TYR A 790 19.74 -7.31 -9.44
N THR A 791 19.81 -7.46 -10.76
CA THR A 791 18.63 -7.36 -11.63
C THR A 791 18.50 -8.65 -12.42
N ILE A 792 17.45 -9.42 -12.14
CA ILE A 792 17.18 -10.74 -12.73
C ILE A 792 15.72 -10.75 -13.16
N ASP A 793 15.45 -11.15 -14.41
CA ASP A 793 14.12 -11.14 -15.02
C ASP A 793 13.40 -9.78 -14.86
N ASP A 794 14.14 -8.70 -15.09
CA ASP A 794 13.75 -7.29 -14.92
C ASP A 794 13.38 -6.88 -13.49
N VAL A 795 13.46 -7.79 -12.52
CA VAL A 795 13.23 -7.50 -11.11
C VAL A 795 14.54 -7.12 -10.43
N HIS A 796 14.50 -6.02 -9.68
CA HIS A 796 15.63 -5.55 -8.89
C HIS A 796 15.57 -6.06 -7.44
N TYR A 797 16.67 -6.65 -6.97
CA TYR A 797 16.82 -7.30 -5.68
C TYR A 797 17.96 -6.69 -4.85
N ILE A 798 17.82 -6.78 -3.53
CA ILE A 798 18.89 -6.60 -2.55
C ILE A 798 19.14 -7.94 -1.86
N GLU A 799 20.39 -8.38 -1.81
CA GLU A 799 20.81 -9.55 -1.04
C GLU A 799 20.94 -9.21 0.45
N GLU A 800 20.17 -9.89 1.28
CA GLU A 800 20.20 -9.81 2.74
C GLU A 800 20.25 -11.24 3.30
N ASP A 801 21.29 -11.55 4.07
CA ASP A 801 21.48 -12.84 4.75
C ASP A 801 21.33 -14.08 3.83
N GLY A 802 21.85 -13.99 2.60
CA GLY A 802 21.79 -15.06 1.59
C GLY A 802 20.45 -15.16 0.86
N VAL A 803 19.57 -14.17 1.01
CA VAL A 803 18.26 -14.09 0.36
C VAL A 803 18.19 -12.86 -0.53
N LEU A 804 17.81 -13.02 -1.80
CA LEU A 804 17.47 -11.92 -2.70
C LEU A 804 16.07 -11.42 -2.35
N VAL A 805 16.02 -10.27 -1.69
CA VAL A 805 14.79 -9.56 -1.32
C VAL A 805 14.48 -8.55 -2.42
N PRO A 806 13.31 -8.61 -3.09
CA PRO A 806 12.95 -7.61 -4.08
C PRO A 806 12.94 -6.23 -3.45
N VAL A 807 13.46 -5.24 -4.19
CA VAL A 807 13.74 -3.91 -3.63
C VAL A 807 12.47 -3.21 -3.12
N SER A 808 11.29 -3.53 -3.67
CA SER A 808 9.98 -3.04 -3.20
C SER A 808 9.58 -3.54 -1.80
N GLN A 809 10.15 -4.65 -1.33
CA GLN A 809 9.88 -5.21 0.00
C GLN A 809 10.85 -4.68 1.08
N THR A 810 11.77 -3.80 0.68
CA THR A 810 12.78 -3.25 1.58
C THR A 810 12.29 -1.92 2.18
N PRO A 811 12.83 -1.49 3.32
CA PRO A 811 12.50 -0.17 3.88
C PRO A 811 12.75 1.00 2.92
N PHE A 812 13.61 0.83 1.90
CA PHE A 812 13.90 1.86 0.90
C PHE A 812 12.69 2.19 0.02
N ALA A 813 11.80 1.23 -0.21
CA ALA A 813 10.56 1.42 -0.96
C ALA A 813 9.51 2.22 -0.18
N GLN A 814 9.62 2.25 1.15
CA GLN A 814 8.74 3.01 2.06
C GLN A 814 9.26 4.42 2.36
N ASP A 815 10.26 4.89 1.60
CA ASP A 815 10.81 6.23 1.75
C ASP A 815 9.72 7.30 1.60
N ALA A 816 9.64 8.24 2.55
CA ALA A 816 8.58 9.22 2.61
C ALA A 816 8.59 10.22 1.42
N THR A 817 9.74 10.36 0.75
CA THR A 817 9.92 11.30 -0.37
C THR A 817 10.01 10.57 -1.70
N PHE A 818 10.75 9.46 -1.75
CA PHE A 818 11.04 8.74 -3.00
C PHE A 818 10.45 7.33 -3.07
N GLY A 819 9.55 6.96 -2.15
CA GLY A 819 8.96 5.62 -2.06
C GLY A 819 8.28 5.14 -3.33
N TYR A 820 8.23 3.83 -3.50
CA TYR A 820 7.69 3.15 -4.68
C TYR A 820 7.17 1.76 -4.32
N LYS A 821 6.37 1.15 -5.20
CA LYS A 821 5.71 -0.14 -4.94
C LYS A 821 6.29 -1.30 -5.73
N ASN A 822 6.90 -1.03 -6.89
CA ASN A 822 7.31 -2.09 -7.81
C ASN A 822 8.81 -2.39 -7.76
N ALA A 823 9.17 -3.68 -7.78
CA ALA A 823 10.55 -4.15 -7.93
C ALA A 823 10.89 -4.56 -9.38
N ASN A 824 9.88 -4.91 -10.19
CA ASN A 824 10.06 -5.03 -11.64
C ASN A 824 10.32 -3.63 -12.21
N LEU A 825 11.45 -3.47 -12.90
CA LEU A 825 11.93 -2.16 -13.35
C LEU A 825 11.05 -1.52 -14.42
N ARG A 826 10.30 -2.31 -15.20
CA ARG A 826 9.32 -1.78 -16.17
C ARG A 826 8.17 -1.11 -15.44
N GLN A 827 7.59 -1.83 -14.48
CA GLN A 827 6.51 -1.34 -13.64
C GLN A 827 6.95 -0.15 -12.77
N TYR A 828 8.16 -0.20 -12.22
CA TYR A 828 8.75 0.91 -11.47
C TYR A 828 8.86 2.18 -12.34
N VAL A 829 9.32 2.06 -13.59
CA VAL A 829 9.41 3.20 -14.50
C VAL A 829 8.01 3.73 -14.85
N MET A 830 7.02 2.86 -15.10
CA MET A 830 5.64 3.30 -15.33
C MET A 830 5.02 3.98 -14.10
N GLU A 831 5.26 3.43 -12.91
CA GLU A 831 4.82 4.01 -11.63
C GLU A 831 5.36 5.43 -11.45
N LYS A 832 6.67 5.61 -11.67
CA LYS A 832 7.33 6.90 -11.48
C LYS A 832 7.03 7.89 -12.58
N CYS A 833 6.94 7.44 -13.84
CA CYS A 833 6.76 8.33 -14.99
C CYS A 833 5.29 8.55 -15.38
N GLY A 834 4.33 7.95 -14.65
CA GLY A 834 2.91 8.01 -14.96
C GLY A 834 2.60 7.51 -16.38
N GLY A 835 1.69 8.19 -17.09
CA GLY A 835 1.26 7.79 -18.44
C GLY A 835 2.26 8.06 -19.58
N ARG A 836 3.54 8.35 -19.27
CA ARG A 836 4.57 8.64 -20.29
C ARG A 836 5.01 7.40 -21.07
N PHE A 837 5.02 6.25 -20.43
CA PHE A 837 5.42 4.97 -21.02
C PHE A 837 4.31 3.94 -20.79
N ASP A 838 4.11 3.06 -21.76
CA ASP A 838 3.28 1.86 -21.63
C ASP A 838 4.15 0.60 -21.80
N GLU A 839 3.58 -0.59 -21.60
CA GLU A 839 4.34 -1.84 -21.67
C GLU A 839 5.04 -2.05 -23.02
N SER A 840 4.50 -1.49 -24.11
CA SER A 840 5.12 -1.60 -25.44
C SER A 840 6.42 -0.80 -25.54
N CYS A 841 6.65 0.19 -24.68
CA CYS A 841 7.87 1.01 -24.65
C CYS A 841 9.10 0.26 -24.12
N PHE A 842 8.92 -0.85 -23.41
CA PHE A 842 9.99 -1.53 -22.68
C PHE A 842 10.67 -2.63 -23.50
N ILE A 843 11.99 -2.69 -23.39
CA ILE A 843 12.81 -3.74 -24.00
C ILE A 843 13.74 -4.27 -22.92
N SER A 844 13.60 -5.55 -22.59
CA SER A 844 14.54 -6.22 -21.69
C SER A 844 15.79 -6.66 -22.42
N ILE A 845 16.94 -6.31 -21.86
CA ILE A 845 18.24 -6.92 -22.16
C ILE A 845 18.45 -7.99 -21.09
N THR A 846 18.14 -9.24 -21.40
CA THR A 846 18.14 -10.35 -20.44
C THR A 846 19.54 -10.87 -20.17
N LEU A 847 19.69 -11.69 -19.13
CA LEU A 847 20.97 -12.35 -18.85
C LEU A 847 21.39 -13.31 -19.95
N GLU A 848 20.45 -13.90 -20.69
CA GLU A 848 20.73 -14.73 -21.87
C GLU A 848 21.28 -13.88 -23.02
N ASP A 849 20.68 -12.71 -23.30
CA ASP A 849 21.19 -11.80 -24.34
C ASP A 849 22.64 -11.40 -24.05
N ILE A 850 22.95 -11.16 -22.78
CA ILE A 850 24.27 -10.76 -22.32
C ILE A 850 25.24 -11.95 -22.33
N ARG A 851 24.94 -13.03 -21.59
CA ARG A 851 25.87 -14.13 -21.34
C ARG A 851 26.01 -15.10 -22.52
N LEU A 852 24.93 -15.30 -23.31
CA LEU A 852 24.95 -16.17 -24.49
C LEU A 852 25.15 -15.39 -25.79
N GLY A 853 24.52 -14.21 -25.90
CA GLY A 853 24.63 -13.35 -27.09
C GLY A 853 25.89 -12.49 -27.15
N GLY A 854 26.53 -12.21 -26.00
CA GLY A 854 27.71 -11.37 -25.89
C GLY A 854 27.47 -9.92 -26.37
N PRO A 855 28.55 -9.14 -26.58
CA PRO A 855 28.43 -7.74 -27.01
C PRO A 855 27.61 -7.55 -28.30
N ALA A 856 27.76 -8.47 -29.26
CA ALA A 856 27.03 -8.42 -30.52
C ALA A 856 25.52 -8.64 -30.36
N GLY A 857 25.11 -9.54 -29.45
CA GLY A 857 23.71 -9.78 -29.10
C GLY A 857 23.06 -8.55 -28.46
N VAL A 858 23.76 -7.93 -27.52
CA VAL A 858 23.34 -6.68 -26.87
C VAL A 858 23.18 -5.55 -27.90
N ALA A 859 24.20 -5.34 -28.75
CA ALA A 859 24.15 -4.30 -29.79
C ALA A 859 22.96 -4.49 -30.73
N LYS A 860 22.68 -5.73 -31.13
CA LYS A 860 21.54 -6.08 -31.99
C LYS A 860 20.20 -5.70 -31.33
N LYS A 861 20.02 -5.98 -30.02
CA LYS A 861 18.80 -5.60 -29.29
C LYS A 861 18.65 -4.09 -29.15
N LEU A 862 19.74 -3.37 -28.84
CA LEU A 862 19.71 -1.91 -28.73
C LEU A 862 19.33 -1.24 -30.07
N LEU A 863 19.71 -1.86 -31.19
CA LEU A 863 19.42 -1.39 -32.55
C LEU A 863 18.08 -1.88 -33.12
N SER A 864 17.36 -2.79 -32.45
CA SER A 864 16.18 -3.45 -33.03
C SER A 864 14.92 -2.58 -33.08
N VAL A 865 15.00 -1.32 -32.66
CA VAL A 865 13.83 -0.44 -32.49
C VAL A 865 13.97 0.89 -33.21
N GLU A 866 12.84 1.42 -33.68
CA GLU A 866 12.77 2.72 -34.36
C GLU A 866 13.10 3.89 -33.42
N THR A 867 13.85 4.87 -33.91
CA THR A 867 14.26 6.10 -33.19
C THR A 867 13.10 7.07 -32.94
N SER A 868 11.96 6.88 -33.61
CA SER A 868 10.79 7.78 -33.56
C SER A 868 9.98 7.63 -32.26
N VAL A 869 10.11 6.50 -31.55
CA VAL A 869 9.32 6.15 -30.37
C VAL A 869 10.19 6.24 -29.11
N ASN A 870 9.65 6.77 -28.01
CA ASN A 870 10.35 6.79 -26.73
C ASN A 870 10.43 5.36 -26.17
N ARG A 871 11.65 4.83 -26.00
CA ARG A 871 11.91 3.47 -25.52
C ARG A 871 12.64 3.48 -24.18
N VAL A 872 12.43 2.43 -23.38
CA VAL A 872 13.15 2.18 -22.14
C VAL A 872 13.75 0.78 -22.19
N PHE A 873 15.06 0.69 -22.02
CA PHE A 873 15.82 -0.55 -22.00
C PHE A 873 16.12 -0.92 -20.55
N ILE A 874 15.62 -2.07 -20.11
CA ILE A 874 15.91 -2.63 -18.78
C ILE A 874 17.11 -3.56 -18.90
N VAL A 875 18.16 -3.31 -18.11
CA VAL A 875 19.40 -4.09 -18.16
C VAL A 875 19.48 -5.03 -16.96
N ASN A 876 19.50 -6.32 -17.25
CA ASN A 876 19.69 -7.37 -16.26
C ASN A 876 21.18 -7.61 -16.01
N ALA A 877 21.56 -7.86 -14.76
CA ALA A 877 22.93 -8.17 -14.38
C ALA A 877 22.94 -8.86 -13.02
N ALA A 878 23.75 -9.93 -12.93
CA ALA A 878 23.99 -10.66 -11.69
C ALA A 878 25.48 -10.86 -11.38
N ALA A 879 26.37 -10.40 -12.26
CA ALA A 879 27.82 -10.36 -12.08
C ALA A 879 28.41 -9.07 -12.71
N GLU A 880 29.59 -8.64 -12.26
CA GLU A 880 30.26 -7.45 -12.82
C GLU A 880 30.56 -7.61 -14.31
N SER A 881 30.96 -8.81 -14.73
CA SER A 881 31.16 -9.18 -16.14
C SER A 881 29.95 -8.91 -17.04
N ASP A 882 28.72 -9.06 -16.51
CA ASP A 882 27.49 -8.84 -17.28
C ASP A 882 27.40 -7.37 -17.71
N MET A 883 27.79 -6.46 -16.82
CA MET A 883 27.81 -5.03 -17.10
C MET A 883 28.91 -4.68 -18.11
N HIS A 884 30.07 -5.34 -18.04
CA HIS A 884 31.15 -5.16 -19.03
C HIS A 884 30.71 -5.58 -20.44
N VAL A 885 30.00 -6.70 -20.56
CA VAL A 885 29.45 -7.20 -21.81
C VAL A 885 28.36 -6.26 -22.34
N PHE A 886 27.45 -5.82 -21.48
CA PHE A 886 26.42 -4.86 -21.85
C PHE A 886 27.04 -3.57 -22.40
N VAL A 887 28.00 -2.99 -21.68
CA VAL A 887 28.69 -1.75 -22.11
C VAL A 887 29.44 -1.95 -23.42
N ALA A 888 30.12 -3.08 -23.63
CA ALA A 888 30.78 -3.36 -24.91
C ALA A 888 29.78 -3.36 -26.08
N GLY A 889 28.61 -3.99 -25.90
CA GLY A 889 27.54 -3.98 -26.90
C GLY A 889 26.87 -2.62 -27.10
N LEU A 890 26.73 -1.85 -26.02
CA LEU A 890 26.25 -0.45 -26.07
C LEU A 890 27.19 0.41 -26.92
N LEU A 891 28.49 0.34 -26.69
CA LEU A 891 29.49 1.08 -27.47
C LEU A 891 29.45 0.70 -28.96
N ASP A 892 29.18 -0.56 -29.27
CA ASP A 892 28.98 -1.00 -30.66
C ASP A 892 27.69 -0.46 -31.28
N ALA A 893 26.59 -0.35 -30.51
CA ALA A 893 25.36 0.28 -30.96
C ALA A 893 25.52 1.81 -31.20
N GLU A 894 26.26 2.50 -30.32
CA GLU A 894 26.55 3.94 -30.44
C GLU A 894 27.36 4.28 -31.69
N LYS A 895 28.22 3.37 -32.19
CA LYS A 895 28.93 3.55 -33.48
C LYS A 895 27.96 3.72 -34.66
N SER A 896 26.71 3.26 -34.53
CA SER A 896 25.66 3.44 -35.54
C SER A 896 24.93 4.79 -35.43
N GLY A 897 25.41 5.70 -34.57
CA GLY A 897 24.85 7.04 -34.37
C GLY A 897 23.71 7.12 -33.36
N ARG A 898 23.44 6.05 -32.60
CA ARG A 898 22.43 6.04 -31.54
C ARG A 898 22.91 6.83 -30.31
N ARG A 899 21.99 7.52 -29.65
CA ARG A 899 22.21 8.25 -28.40
C ARG A 899 21.25 7.75 -27.33
N TYR A 900 21.76 7.29 -26.20
CA TYR A 900 20.94 6.84 -25.08
C TYR A 900 21.14 7.74 -23.85
N LEU A 901 20.09 7.85 -23.03
CA LEU A 901 20.16 8.51 -21.73
C LEU A 901 20.21 7.45 -20.62
N TYR A 902 21.10 7.62 -19.65
CA TYR A 902 21.42 6.58 -18.69
C TYR A 902 20.88 6.90 -17.31
N ARG A 903 20.05 6.03 -16.74
CA ARG A 903 19.68 6.01 -15.32
C ARG A 903 20.27 4.75 -14.68
N THR A 904 21.38 4.91 -13.96
CA THR A 904 22.23 3.75 -13.59
C THR A 904 22.75 3.82 -12.16
N ALA A 905 23.34 2.72 -11.70
CA ALA A 905 24.14 2.67 -10.47
C ALA A 905 25.66 2.57 -10.78
N ALA A 906 26.47 2.31 -9.75
CA ALA A 906 27.93 2.46 -9.83
C ALA A 906 28.61 1.52 -10.85
N ALA A 907 28.13 0.28 -11.02
CA ALA A 907 28.79 -0.72 -11.87
C ALA A 907 28.80 -0.34 -13.37
N PHE A 908 27.76 0.35 -13.84
CA PHE A 908 27.70 0.84 -15.22
C PHE A 908 28.80 1.87 -15.48
N VAL A 909 28.99 2.82 -14.56
CA VAL A 909 29.94 3.92 -14.71
C VAL A 909 31.38 3.41 -14.79
N SER A 910 31.80 2.53 -13.87
CA SER A 910 33.15 1.95 -13.92
C SER A 910 33.35 1.13 -15.20
N SER A 911 32.36 0.37 -15.63
CA SER A 911 32.40 -0.38 -16.89
C SER A 911 32.55 0.54 -18.10
N ARG A 912 31.76 1.61 -18.21
CA ARG A 912 31.79 2.59 -19.32
C ARG A 912 33.07 3.40 -19.40
N LEU A 913 33.75 3.56 -18.26
CA LEU A 913 35.08 4.17 -18.16
C LEU A 913 36.23 3.18 -18.40
N GLY A 914 35.94 1.87 -18.54
CA GLY A 914 36.97 0.83 -18.68
C GLY A 914 37.78 0.60 -17.41
N LEU A 915 37.21 0.86 -16.24
CA LEU A 915 37.91 0.71 -14.95
C LEU A 915 37.72 -0.72 -14.42
N LYS A 916 38.84 -1.42 -14.19
CA LYS A 916 38.86 -2.69 -13.44
C LYS A 916 38.78 -2.40 -11.94
N GLY A 917 38.10 -3.27 -11.19
CA GLY A 917 38.08 -3.22 -9.73
C GLY A 917 39.49 -3.32 -9.15
N ILE A 918 39.75 -2.54 -8.10
CA ILE A 918 41.01 -2.59 -7.32
C ILE A 918 40.69 -2.97 -5.88
N GLN A 919 41.66 -3.57 -5.19
CA GLN A 919 41.53 -3.87 -3.77
C GLN A 919 41.40 -2.57 -2.95
N PRO A 920 40.69 -2.61 -1.81
CA PRO A 920 40.64 -1.48 -0.89
C PRO A 920 42.04 -1.00 -0.49
N LEU A 921 42.24 0.31 -0.47
CA LEU A 921 43.52 0.93 -0.18
C LEU A 921 43.74 1.09 1.32
N THR A 922 44.96 0.81 1.77
CA THR A 922 45.42 1.10 3.13
C THR A 922 46.07 2.48 3.19
N LEU A 923 46.21 3.06 4.39
CA LEU A 923 46.96 4.32 4.54
C LEU A 923 48.40 4.25 4.01
N LYS A 924 49.03 3.07 4.07
CA LYS A 924 50.35 2.82 3.51
C LYS A 924 50.37 2.99 1.99
N ASP A 925 49.34 2.46 1.31
CA ASP A 925 49.20 2.61 -0.15
C ASP A 925 48.98 4.07 -0.56
N LEU A 926 48.41 4.89 0.35
CA LEU A 926 48.22 6.33 0.16
C LEU A 926 49.47 7.17 0.49
N GLY A 927 50.55 6.54 0.95
CA GLY A 927 51.79 7.23 1.36
C GLY A 927 51.68 7.96 2.69
N VAL A 928 50.72 7.60 3.55
CA VAL A 928 50.56 8.17 4.90
C VAL A 928 51.33 7.28 5.90
N LEU A 929 52.42 7.81 6.47
CA LEU A 929 53.24 7.10 7.44
C LEU A 929 52.57 7.06 8.83
N THR A 930 52.36 5.86 9.38
CA THR A 930 51.68 5.66 10.68
C THR A 930 52.64 5.43 11.87
N ASP A 931 53.95 5.29 11.62
CA ASP A 931 54.93 4.78 12.60
C ASP A 931 55.61 5.87 13.47
N THR A 932 55.15 7.12 13.42
CA THR A 932 55.73 8.20 14.24
C THR A 932 54.94 8.39 15.53
N ARG A 933 55.64 8.40 16.68
CA ARG A 933 55.09 8.64 18.04
C ARG A 933 54.23 9.92 18.20
N ASN A 934 54.23 10.82 17.21
CA ASN A 934 53.52 12.10 17.20
C ASN A 934 52.56 12.26 16.00
N SER A 935 52.05 11.17 15.40
CA SER A 935 51.09 11.30 14.31
C SER A 935 49.71 11.73 14.84
N PRO A 936 49.05 12.74 14.23
CA PRO A 936 47.70 13.16 14.65
C PRO A 936 46.68 12.03 14.46
N GLY A 937 45.59 12.09 15.21
CA GLY A 937 44.45 11.17 15.10
C GLY A 937 43.63 11.32 13.81
N GLY A 938 42.75 10.35 13.54
CA GLY A 938 41.71 10.44 12.52
C GLY A 938 40.44 11.11 13.03
N LEU A 939 39.61 11.59 12.09
CA LEU A 939 38.30 12.18 12.39
C LEU A 939 37.18 11.35 11.74
N ILE A 940 36.19 10.94 12.53
CA ILE A 940 34.99 10.25 12.07
C ILE A 940 33.78 11.14 12.39
N VAL A 941 32.95 11.44 11.38
CA VAL A 941 31.76 12.29 11.53
C VAL A 941 30.51 11.54 11.09
N ALA A 942 29.51 11.43 11.96
CA ALA A 942 28.26 10.74 11.68
C ALA A 942 27.02 11.54 12.09
N GLY A 943 26.26 12.03 11.10
CA GLY A 943 25.08 12.87 11.34
C GLY A 943 23.73 12.17 11.22
N SER A 944 23.62 11.14 10.39
CA SER A 944 22.32 10.53 10.05
C SER A 944 21.83 9.52 11.09
N TYR A 945 20.52 9.51 11.36
CA TYR A 945 19.85 8.46 12.14
C TYR A 945 19.32 7.36 11.21
N VAL A 946 20.20 6.42 10.83
CA VAL A 946 19.86 5.24 10.01
C VAL A 946 20.19 4.00 10.84
N PRO A 947 19.30 2.99 10.94
CA PRO A 947 19.54 1.80 11.77
C PRO A 947 20.91 1.15 11.55
N LYS A 948 21.31 0.99 10.28
CA LYS A 948 22.62 0.43 9.91
C LYS A 948 23.79 1.29 10.40
N THR A 949 23.69 2.62 10.27
CA THR A 949 24.69 3.54 10.80
C THR A 949 24.79 3.44 12.32
N THR A 950 23.65 3.34 13.02
CA THR A 950 23.63 3.16 14.48
C THR A 950 24.30 1.86 14.90
N ALA A 951 24.03 0.75 14.21
CA ALA A 951 24.67 -0.54 14.47
C ALA A 951 26.19 -0.48 14.25
N GLN A 952 26.65 0.08 13.12
CA GLN A 952 28.08 0.23 12.82
C GLN A 952 28.81 1.14 13.82
N LEU A 953 28.16 2.20 14.31
CA LEU A 953 28.72 3.07 15.35
C LEU A 953 28.80 2.37 16.71
N ALA A 954 27.80 1.55 17.06
CA ALA A 954 27.82 0.76 18.29
C ALA A 954 29.01 -0.22 18.31
N VAL A 955 29.19 -0.95 17.21
CA VAL A 955 30.32 -1.87 17.02
C VAL A 955 31.66 -1.15 17.06
N LEU A 956 31.79 0.01 16.41
CA LEU A 956 33.01 0.82 16.46
C LEU A 956 33.34 1.23 17.90
N ARG A 957 32.36 1.70 18.66
CA ARG A 957 32.53 2.11 20.07
C ARG A 957 32.90 0.93 20.96
N GLU A 958 32.26 -0.22 20.77
CA GLU A 958 32.55 -1.44 21.51
C GLU A 958 33.99 -1.93 21.26
N ARG A 959 34.39 -2.04 19.99
CA ARG A 959 35.72 -2.58 19.62
C ARG A 959 36.87 -1.64 19.96
N ARG A 960 36.65 -0.32 19.84
CA ARG A 960 37.70 0.68 20.10
C ARG A 960 37.78 1.11 21.56
N GLY A 961 36.69 1.02 22.31
CA GLY A 961 36.64 1.40 23.72
C GLY A 961 37.29 2.77 23.97
N ASP A 962 38.21 2.84 24.93
CA ASP A 962 38.92 4.07 25.30
C ASP A 962 39.94 4.56 24.25
N LYS A 963 40.19 3.78 23.18
CA LYS A 963 41.12 4.15 22.09
C LYS A 963 40.49 5.07 21.05
N ILE A 964 39.22 5.45 21.21
CA ILE A 964 38.53 6.44 20.38
C ILE A 964 37.84 7.46 21.28
N ALA A 965 38.08 8.75 21.05
CA ALA A 965 37.38 9.80 21.78
C ALA A 965 36.00 10.01 21.15
N VAL A 966 34.92 9.83 21.91
CA VAL A 966 33.55 10.02 21.44
C VAL A 966 33.02 11.38 21.91
N ILE A 967 32.60 12.21 20.97
CA ILE A 967 31.96 13.50 21.21
C ILE A 967 30.56 13.42 20.63
N GLU A 968 29.55 13.52 21.50
CA GLU A 968 28.14 13.49 21.11
C GLU A 968 27.57 14.91 21.03
N LEU A 969 26.94 15.25 19.91
CA LEU A 969 26.22 16.50 19.71
C LEU A 969 24.72 16.26 19.94
N ASP A 970 24.14 16.82 21.00
CA ASP A 970 22.71 16.64 21.26
C ASP A 970 21.86 17.40 20.23
N VAL A 971 21.09 16.65 19.43
CA VAL A 971 20.15 17.21 18.44
C VAL A 971 19.14 18.16 19.10
N GLY A 972 18.71 17.91 20.34
CA GLY A 972 17.79 18.79 21.06
C GLY A 972 18.37 20.18 21.31
N GLU A 973 19.64 20.26 21.68
CA GLU A 973 20.36 21.53 21.85
C GLU A 973 20.58 22.23 20.50
N LEU A 974 20.98 21.46 19.46
CA LEU A 974 21.22 22.00 18.11
C LEU A 974 19.99 22.62 17.44
N ILE A 975 18.78 22.22 17.83
CA ILE A 975 17.54 22.78 17.26
C ILE A 975 16.91 23.88 18.11
N THR A 976 17.46 24.16 19.30
CA THR A 976 16.91 25.14 20.25
C THR A 976 17.04 26.58 19.71
N SER A 977 18.25 27.03 19.41
CA SER A 977 18.53 28.31 18.75
C SER A 977 19.85 28.26 18.00
N ALA A 978 20.10 29.22 17.09
CA ALA A 978 21.35 29.29 16.36
C ALA A 978 22.55 29.52 17.29
N GLU A 979 22.38 30.35 18.32
CA GLU A 979 23.42 30.70 19.28
C GLU A 979 23.83 29.49 20.15
N VAL A 980 22.85 28.68 20.58
CA VAL A 980 23.12 27.44 21.33
C VAL A 980 23.85 26.43 20.44
N ALA A 981 23.38 26.24 19.20
CA ALA A 981 24.02 25.35 18.25
C ALA A 981 25.48 25.74 17.98
N ASP A 982 25.75 27.04 17.76
CA ASP A 982 27.11 27.55 17.51
C ASP A 982 28.03 27.31 18.72
N ALA A 983 27.54 27.50 19.95
CA ALA A 983 28.32 27.27 21.16
C ALA A 983 28.68 25.78 21.35
N VAL A 984 27.70 24.88 21.16
CA VAL A 984 27.90 23.43 21.24
C VAL A 984 28.89 22.95 20.19
N VAL A 985 28.73 23.40 18.94
CA VAL A 985 29.63 23.07 17.84
C VAL A 985 31.06 23.54 18.11
N LYS A 986 31.22 24.77 18.61
CA LYS A 986 32.54 25.33 18.92
C LYS A 986 33.26 24.52 20.00
N ALA A 987 32.58 24.20 21.10
CA ALA A 987 33.15 23.38 22.17
C ALA A 987 33.56 21.99 21.69
N ALA A 988 32.72 21.35 20.87
CA ALA A 988 33.02 20.05 20.28
C ALA A 988 34.22 20.11 19.31
N ALA A 989 34.35 21.17 18.51
CA ALA A 989 35.47 21.34 17.59
C ALA A 989 36.81 21.57 18.33
N GLU A 990 36.79 22.35 19.42
CA GLU A 990 37.95 22.56 20.29
C GLU A 990 38.40 21.23 20.95
N GLN A 991 37.45 20.46 21.49
CA GLN A 991 37.72 19.16 22.07
C GLN A 991 38.24 18.15 21.04
N ALA A 992 37.62 18.09 19.85
CA ALA A 992 38.07 17.23 18.76
C ALA A 992 39.49 17.60 18.30
N SER A 993 39.77 18.89 18.13
CA SER A 993 41.10 19.37 17.72
C SER A 993 42.19 19.00 18.73
N ALA A 994 41.91 19.14 20.03
CA ALA A 994 42.83 18.72 21.09
C ALA A 994 43.12 17.21 21.06
N LYS A 995 42.07 16.38 20.93
CA LYS A 995 42.22 14.92 20.90
C LYS A 995 42.93 14.41 19.64
N ILE A 996 42.67 15.01 18.49
CA ILE A 996 43.41 14.73 17.26
C ILE A 996 44.89 15.08 17.43
N ALA A 997 45.21 16.21 18.09
CA ALA A 997 46.59 16.61 18.35
C ALA A 997 47.33 15.64 19.28
N GLU A 998 46.62 15.05 20.25
CA GLU A 998 47.12 13.98 21.14
C GLU A 998 47.32 12.62 20.44
N GLY A 999 46.92 12.50 19.16
CA GLY A 999 47.04 11.26 18.40
C GLY A 999 45.85 10.30 18.53
N HIS A 1000 44.79 10.69 19.23
CA HIS A 1000 43.57 9.88 19.37
C HIS A 1000 42.64 10.07 18.18
N ASP A 1001 42.09 8.98 17.66
CA ASP A 1001 40.99 9.08 16.70
C ASP A 1001 39.74 9.58 17.40
N VAL A 1002 38.99 10.46 16.74
CA VAL A 1002 37.82 11.14 17.30
C VAL A 1002 36.58 10.77 16.50
N LEU A 1003 35.55 10.26 17.18
CA LEU A 1003 34.21 10.10 16.65
C LEU A 1003 33.34 11.27 17.11
N VAL A 1004 32.89 12.10 16.18
CA VAL A 1004 31.83 13.07 16.42
C VAL A 1004 30.53 12.57 15.82
N MET A 1005 29.51 12.40 16.66
CA MET A 1005 28.20 11.91 16.24
C MET A 1005 27.08 12.73 16.87
N THR A 1006 25.92 12.83 16.20
CA THR A 1006 24.74 13.42 16.84
C THR A 1006 24.08 12.46 17.84
N SER A 1007 23.23 12.95 18.74
CA SER A 1007 22.45 12.09 19.64
C SER A 1007 21.57 11.12 18.86
N ARG A 1008 21.37 9.91 19.41
CA ARG A 1008 20.64 8.81 18.75
C ARG A 1008 19.15 8.79 19.10
N SER A 1009 18.61 9.92 19.56
CA SER A 1009 17.18 10.11 19.80
C SER A 1009 16.54 10.69 18.54
N LEU A 1010 15.56 10.00 17.96
CA LEU A 1010 14.95 10.44 16.70
C LEU A 1010 14.00 11.62 16.95
N VAL A 1011 14.42 12.83 16.59
CA VAL A 1011 13.60 14.04 16.65
C VAL A 1011 12.90 14.25 15.30
N LYS A 1012 11.58 14.09 15.25
CA LYS A 1012 10.76 14.28 14.03
C LYS A 1012 9.98 15.58 14.07
N GLY A 1013 9.84 16.21 12.90
CA GLY A 1013 8.93 17.34 12.71
C GLY A 1013 7.48 16.89 12.59
N ILE A 1014 6.55 17.85 12.64
CA ILE A 1014 5.10 17.64 12.56
C ILE A 1014 4.69 17.10 11.16
N ASP A 1015 5.51 17.36 10.14
CA ASP A 1015 5.34 16.94 8.75
C ASP A 1015 6.70 16.60 8.08
N ALA A 1016 6.65 16.19 6.80
CA ALA A 1016 7.85 15.85 6.00
C ALA A 1016 8.79 17.06 5.85
N LEU A 1017 8.24 18.26 5.65
CA LEU A 1017 9.01 19.51 5.55
C LEU A 1017 9.69 19.87 6.87
N GLY A 1018 9.03 19.69 8.01
CA GLY A 1018 9.59 19.90 9.34
C GLY A 1018 10.75 18.95 9.65
N SER A 1019 10.62 17.68 9.26
CA SER A 1019 11.70 16.71 9.40
C SER A 1019 12.92 17.07 8.51
N LEU A 1020 12.68 17.59 7.31
CA LEU A 1020 13.72 18.05 6.40
C LEU A 1020 14.46 19.30 6.94
N ARG A 1021 13.75 20.23 7.60
CA ARG A 1021 14.35 21.39 8.29
C ARG A 1021 15.26 20.99 9.45
N ILE A 1022 14.86 19.99 10.25
CA ILE A 1022 15.70 19.44 11.33
C ILE A 1022 16.98 18.83 10.76
N GLY A 1023 16.85 17.99 9.72
CA GLY A 1023 18.00 17.40 9.01
C GLY A 1023 18.97 18.45 8.47
N SER A 1024 18.45 19.55 7.89
CA SER A 1024 19.26 20.67 7.40
C SER A 1024 20.03 21.39 8.52
N ARG A 1025 19.41 21.62 9.69
CA ARG A 1025 20.09 22.22 10.85
C ARG A 1025 21.23 21.34 11.37
N VAL A 1026 20.98 20.04 11.48
CA VAL A 1026 22.00 19.06 11.90
C VAL A 1026 23.16 19.02 10.90
N ALA A 1027 22.88 18.97 9.60
CA ALA A 1027 23.91 19.00 8.57
C ALA A 1027 24.75 20.28 8.64
N LYS A 1028 24.11 21.44 8.83
CA LYS A 1028 24.80 22.73 9.02
C LYS A 1028 25.73 22.73 10.23
N ALA A 1029 25.28 22.21 11.37
CA ALA A 1029 26.10 22.12 12.59
C ALA A 1029 27.35 21.24 12.37
N LEU A 1030 27.21 20.11 11.67
CA LEU A 1030 28.35 19.24 11.34
C LEU A 1030 29.31 19.87 10.33
N VAL A 1031 28.81 20.68 9.39
CA VAL A 1031 29.66 21.50 8.51
C VAL A 1031 30.47 22.48 9.32
N GLN A 1032 29.81 23.26 10.19
CA GLN A 1032 30.47 24.25 11.05
C GLN A 1032 31.54 23.59 11.95
N LEU A 1033 31.25 22.39 12.46
CA LEU A 1033 32.21 21.59 13.22
C LEU A 1033 33.46 21.26 12.38
N VAL A 1034 33.29 20.72 11.17
CA VAL A 1034 34.40 20.38 10.28
C VAL A 1034 35.19 21.63 9.88
N GLU A 1035 34.51 22.76 9.66
CA GLU A 1035 35.15 24.06 9.39
C GLU A 1035 35.93 24.60 10.59
N ALA A 1036 35.52 24.31 11.82
CA ALA A 1036 36.15 24.79 13.05
C ALA A 1036 37.31 23.91 13.53
N ILE A 1037 37.43 22.66 13.05
CA ILE A 1037 38.57 21.79 13.39
C ILE A 1037 39.82 22.27 12.65
N ASP A 1038 40.69 23.01 13.34
CA ASP A 1038 41.97 23.55 12.82
C ASP A 1038 43.07 22.49 12.75
N MET A 1039 43.03 21.49 13.63
CA MET A 1039 44.02 20.41 13.63
C MET A 1039 43.86 19.52 12.40
N ARG A 1040 44.96 19.28 11.67
CA ARG A 1040 44.95 18.43 10.46
C ARG A 1040 44.86 16.94 10.84
N PRO A 1041 43.73 16.25 10.58
CA PRO A 1041 43.60 14.84 10.90
C PRO A 1041 44.38 13.97 9.91
N ARG A 1042 44.70 12.74 10.34
CA ARG A 1042 45.36 11.72 9.52
C ARG A 1042 44.50 11.24 8.35
N TYR A 1043 43.21 11.10 8.62
CA TYR A 1043 42.16 10.74 7.67
C TYR A 1043 40.83 11.29 8.18
N ILE A 1044 39.87 11.44 7.28
CA ILE A 1044 38.50 11.84 7.62
C ILE A 1044 37.53 10.81 7.08
N ILE A 1045 36.63 10.30 7.91
CA ILE A 1045 35.51 9.45 7.51
C ILE A 1045 34.22 10.21 7.77
N ALA A 1046 33.45 10.50 6.72
CA ALA A 1046 32.10 11.01 6.87
C ALA A 1046 31.11 9.87 6.58
N LYS A 1047 30.12 9.69 7.44
CA LYS A 1047 29.13 8.62 7.30
C LYS A 1047 27.72 9.14 7.06
N GLY A 1048 27.11 8.64 5.99
CA GLY A 1048 25.79 9.05 5.49
C GLY A 1048 25.92 9.95 4.26
N GLY A 1049 24.96 9.85 3.32
CA GLY A 1049 24.99 10.60 2.05
C GLY A 1049 25.10 12.11 2.26
N ILE A 1050 24.10 12.72 2.88
CA ILE A 1050 24.07 14.17 3.14
C ILE A 1050 25.30 14.62 3.96
N THR A 1051 25.63 13.91 5.05
CA THR A 1051 26.78 14.24 5.89
C THR A 1051 28.09 14.21 5.11
N SER A 1052 28.27 13.24 4.20
CA SER A 1052 29.48 13.16 3.37
C SER A 1052 29.51 14.27 2.31
N SER A 1053 28.38 14.57 1.68
CA SER A 1053 28.30 15.65 0.68
C SER A 1053 28.68 16.98 1.31
N ASP A 1054 28.02 17.33 2.40
CA ASP A 1054 28.18 18.63 3.04
C ASP A 1054 29.56 18.77 3.71
N ALA A 1055 30.09 17.69 4.29
CA ALA A 1055 31.46 17.69 4.81
C ALA A 1055 32.50 17.91 3.71
N ALA A 1056 32.37 17.28 2.53
CA ALA A 1056 33.31 17.47 1.42
C ALA A 1056 33.17 18.87 0.77
N THR A 1057 31.95 19.27 0.44
CA THR A 1057 31.66 20.47 -0.36
C THR A 1057 31.71 21.76 0.46
N LYS A 1058 31.13 21.77 1.67
CA LYS A 1058 31.01 22.98 2.51
C LYS A 1058 32.07 22.99 3.61
N GLY A 1059 32.27 21.86 4.29
CA GLY A 1059 33.22 21.75 5.41
C GLY A 1059 34.67 21.83 4.96
N LEU A 1060 35.05 20.94 4.04
CA LEU A 1060 36.41 20.82 3.50
C LEU A 1060 36.64 21.69 2.26
N LYS A 1061 35.58 22.30 1.71
CA LYS A 1061 35.64 23.24 0.57
C LYS A 1061 36.36 22.64 -0.65
N MET A 1062 36.21 21.33 -0.85
CA MET A 1062 36.71 20.66 -2.04
C MET A 1062 35.94 21.20 -3.24
N ARG A 1063 36.63 21.67 -4.29
CA ARG A 1063 36.02 22.02 -5.58
C ARG A 1063 36.21 20.90 -6.60
N ARG A 1064 37.42 20.32 -6.64
CA ARG A 1064 37.77 19.10 -7.37
C ARG A 1064 38.51 18.14 -6.45
N ALA A 1065 38.04 16.90 -6.35
CA ALA A 1065 38.73 15.83 -5.63
C ALA A 1065 39.00 14.65 -6.57
N LYS A 1066 40.08 13.91 -6.31
CA LYS A 1066 40.41 12.69 -7.05
C LYS A 1066 39.86 11.48 -6.31
N ILE A 1067 39.17 10.60 -7.01
CA ILE A 1067 38.75 9.30 -6.49
C ILE A 1067 39.97 8.38 -6.54
N LEU A 1068 40.52 8.01 -5.38
CA LEU A 1068 41.70 7.17 -5.30
C LEU A 1068 41.36 5.68 -5.40
N GLY A 1069 40.17 5.30 -4.97
CA GLY A 1069 39.71 3.93 -4.90
C GLY A 1069 38.68 3.76 -3.79
N GLN A 1070 38.82 2.69 -3.03
CA GLN A 1070 37.91 2.33 -1.95
C GLN A 1070 38.68 2.16 -0.63
N ALA A 1071 38.07 2.52 0.50
CA ALA A 1071 38.59 2.20 1.84
C ALA A 1071 38.11 0.83 2.34
N ALA A 1072 36.97 0.36 1.83
CA ALA A 1072 36.41 -0.97 1.97
C ALA A 1072 35.52 -1.26 0.75
N PRO A 1073 35.17 -2.51 0.42
CA PRO A 1073 34.30 -2.80 -0.71
C PRO A 1073 33.04 -1.91 -0.73
N GLY A 1074 32.89 -1.12 -1.79
CA GLY A 1074 31.77 -0.19 -1.95
C GLY A 1074 31.82 1.11 -1.13
N VAL A 1075 32.93 1.40 -0.45
CA VAL A 1075 33.16 2.61 0.37
C VAL A 1075 34.21 3.50 -0.31
N PRO A 1076 33.79 4.55 -1.07
CA PRO A 1076 34.72 5.37 -1.85
C PRO A 1076 35.69 6.22 -1.02
N LEU A 1077 36.85 6.46 -1.62
CA LEU A 1077 37.95 7.21 -1.04
C LEU A 1077 38.39 8.34 -1.98
N TRP A 1078 38.33 9.58 -1.50
CA TRP A 1078 38.73 10.78 -2.22
C TRP A 1078 39.97 11.43 -1.62
N ARG A 1079 40.63 12.27 -2.41
CA ARG A 1079 41.65 13.21 -1.95
C ARG A 1079 41.55 14.51 -2.74
N CYS A 1080 41.51 15.63 -2.04
CA CYS A 1080 41.58 16.96 -2.65
C CYS A 1080 42.96 17.57 -2.41
N ASP A 1081 43.68 17.85 -3.50
CA ASP A 1081 45.01 18.44 -3.48
C ASP A 1081 44.96 19.94 -3.88
N GLU A 1082 43.77 20.56 -3.94
CA GLU A 1082 43.61 21.99 -4.26
C GLU A 1082 43.84 22.89 -3.04
N GLU A 1083 44.37 24.10 -3.25
CA GLU A 1083 44.65 25.06 -2.18
C GLU A 1083 43.38 25.58 -1.50
N THR A 1084 42.25 25.55 -2.20
CA THR A 1084 40.95 25.95 -1.65
C THR A 1084 40.42 24.97 -0.61
N SER A 1085 40.96 23.73 -0.57
CA SER A 1085 40.47 22.70 0.33
C SER A 1085 41.13 22.75 1.70
N ARG A 1086 40.30 22.74 2.73
CA ARG A 1086 40.73 22.56 4.12
C ARG A 1086 41.29 21.15 4.29
N HIS A 1087 42.36 21.03 5.06
CA HIS A 1087 43.06 19.75 5.26
C HIS A 1087 43.53 19.12 3.93
N ARG A 1088 44.09 19.94 3.04
CA ARG A 1088 44.65 19.54 1.74
C ARG A 1088 45.42 18.21 1.81
N GLY A 1089 45.15 17.31 0.88
CA GLY A 1089 45.81 16.02 0.74
C GLY A 1089 45.42 14.96 1.78
N VAL A 1090 44.53 15.26 2.72
CA VAL A 1090 44.04 14.27 3.70
C VAL A 1090 43.10 13.27 2.99
N PRO A 1091 43.29 11.95 3.19
CA PRO A 1091 42.35 10.93 2.74
C PRO A 1091 40.95 11.16 3.29
N TYR A 1092 39.96 11.23 2.40
CA TYR A 1092 38.56 11.48 2.73
C TYR A 1092 37.70 10.28 2.31
N VAL A 1093 37.19 9.54 3.30
CA VAL A 1093 36.34 8.37 3.10
C VAL A 1093 34.88 8.82 3.09
N VAL A 1094 34.21 8.59 1.96
CA VAL A 1094 32.77 8.76 1.81
C VAL A 1094 32.11 7.44 2.19
N PHE A 1095 31.58 7.35 3.41
CA PHE A 1095 31.00 6.11 3.92
C PHE A 1095 29.48 6.08 3.70
N PRO A 1096 28.96 5.22 2.81
CA PRO A 1096 27.52 5.18 2.52
C PRO A 1096 26.68 4.74 3.74
N GLY A 1097 25.42 5.16 3.78
CA GLY A 1097 24.53 4.85 4.91
C GLY A 1097 24.11 3.37 5.00
N ASN A 1098 24.09 2.67 3.87
CA ASN A 1098 23.49 1.33 3.71
C ASN A 1098 24.44 0.29 3.09
N VAL A 1099 25.75 0.52 3.14
CA VAL A 1099 26.79 -0.37 2.58
C VAL A 1099 27.71 -0.87 3.70
N GLY A 1100 28.18 -2.11 3.55
CA GLY A 1100 29.03 -2.80 4.51
C GLY A 1100 28.25 -3.58 5.56
N SER A 1101 28.93 -4.52 6.23
CA SER A 1101 28.42 -5.22 7.40
C SER A 1101 28.46 -4.30 8.63
N ASP A 1102 27.93 -4.74 9.76
CA ASP A 1102 28.01 -3.96 11.01
C ASP A 1102 29.45 -3.74 11.48
N GLN A 1103 30.39 -4.56 10.97
CA GLN A 1103 31.81 -4.50 11.30
C GLN A 1103 32.62 -3.54 10.43
N THR A 1104 32.18 -3.26 9.20
CA THR A 1104 33.01 -2.61 8.18
C THR A 1104 33.56 -1.24 8.61
N LEU A 1105 32.79 -0.43 9.34
CA LEU A 1105 33.28 0.86 9.85
C LEU A 1105 34.40 0.69 10.87
N ALA A 1106 34.24 -0.26 11.80
CA ALA A 1106 35.25 -0.57 12.79
C ALA A 1106 36.52 -1.13 12.13
N ASP A 1107 36.38 -1.99 11.13
CA ASP A 1107 37.50 -2.57 10.38
C ASP A 1107 38.33 -1.50 9.67
N VAL A 1108 37.69 -0.54 8.98
CA VAL A 1108 38.38 0.57 8.32
C VAL A 1108 39.09 1.45 9.35
N VAL A 1109 38.40 1.83 10.42
CA VAL A 1109 38.96 2.70 11.46
C VAL A 1109 40.14 2.03 12.14
N GLU A 1110 40.05 0.76 12.54
CA GLU A 1110 41.16 0.00 13.12
C GLU A 1110 42.36 -0.13 12.16
N ALA A 1111 42.11 -0.48 10.89
CA ALA A 1111 43.18 -0.62 9.90
C ALA A 1111 43.90 0.72 9.61
N TRP A 1112 43.21 1.84 9.79
CA TRP A 1112 43.73 3.19 9.51
C TRP A 1112 44.25 3.93 10.76
N SER A 1113 44.14 3.31 11.93
CA SER A 1113 44.67 3.88 13.16
C SER A 1113 46.17 3.73 13.27
N ALA A 1114 46.83 4.64 14.00
CA ALA A 1114 48.22 4.41 14.37
C ALA A 1114 48.34 3.17 15.26
N VAL A 1115 49.34 2.33 14.98
CA VAL A 1115 49.72 1.23 15.86
C VAL A 1115 50.44 1.84 17.08
N GLY A 1116 49.69 2.10 18.15
CA GLY A 1116 50.23 2.41 19.46
C GLY A 1116 50.30 1.16 20.32
N SER A 1117 51.51 0.85 20.82
CA SER A 1117 51.86 -0.23 21.75
C SER A 1117 50.88 -0.39 22.92
N ALA A 1118 50.77 -1.64 23.37
CA ALA A 1118 50.21 -2.04 24.67
C ALA A 1118 50.60 -1.11 25.83
#